data_AF-A0A947KMN8-F1
#
_entry.id   AF-A0A947KMN8-F1
#
_cell.length_a   1.000
_cell.length_b   1.000
_cell.length_c   1.000
_cell.angle_alpha   90.00
_cell.angle_beta   90.00
_cell.angle_gamma   90.00
#
_symmetry.space_group_name_H-M   'P 1'
#
loop_
_entity.id
_entity.type
_entity.pdbx_description
1 polymer ?
#
loop_
_entity_poly.entity_id
_entity_poly.type
_entity_poly.pdbx_seq_one_letter_code
_entity_poly.pdbx_strand_id
1 'polypeptide(L)'
;MSIEKLRKELRAFYSQKEEEEKIQFSADPGNGALDKGWASESFDDSRWETMSLPGSWTSKGMRFSGVFWFRKNVDVPKNWAGKDLTLRIGAVDKTDITYFNGEQVGSTGKGFDRSVWDLPRSYVVPGRLVKSGRNVIAVRAYSFAYAGGMIGPVDNMFVSPADNESGKHLSLAGDWKYAIEHKLETVSQPFWDLMDKYDIEHPGLNAMQLKAAQYEVFADSFRPVVFKDSPFYFEMGTNGGWNVRSPGRWLLNRNYHLFRDFNPEDYDLFMERINQRVFLCCGPYVDLMHHCPSFSNVLKNGLENIYAQAEAALKLCTSKDESEFIECAMRGLLAVKAIAGRFADAAEKLLKDTTDETQQRFLGMIAQSARKVPWHKPETFYEGLNTLWFLREVCGSIEGLATNSLGRPDMMLSELYRQDIGSGCLTKEEAYDLICRFLLPADCLYDKDKQVVAGGGGIAAHELEITFTLGGCDEHGNEVFNDITRMFLKAHHELKLIYPKLHCRFGKDTTPEYLEMINCDILSGRSVINLVNDDCVIPAQVRAGKRLENARNYVCSGCWDVVLESYENMATGDYFSLMRILEASIHDCPEMLKVDIICDKLDEAENFEEVYQRLFGNIIKVVRQMCAMKGRNGVVWPKVNPSPFFSACMSDCLEKRKDFTAGGGRYNPHALPMFGFANIIDSLLVIRKLCFETKHHTLTELLAAVRANWKGYEPLWAEVLSMPHFGDNTPESNALARRFHDDLYEHTRDLVNERGGTFDLGYWVYREFKFWGEKMLATPDGRHTGDVLAHGITPSRVRRINDITSTINSVAALDLTKCAGNSLLNIILPGNGVSPHLLAQFERAFADAKLQLLQLNCVSKAELLDARKHPEKHQDLVVRVCGFSAKFVALSPEWQDEFISRNIYGKTS
;
A
#
# COMPACT_ATOMS: atom_id res chain seq x y z
N MET A 1 -12.75 22.45 29.02
CA MET A 1 -11.32 22.81 29.15
C MET A 1 -10.95 23.64 27.95
N SER A 2 -10.48 24.88 28.10
CA SER A 2 -10.12 25.66 26.91
C SER A 2 -8.95 25.00 26.14
N ILE A 3 -8.88 25.22 24.83
CA ILE A 3 -7.77 24.73 24.00
C ILE A 3 -6.42 25.23 24.55
N GLU A 4 -6.36 26.47 25.04
CA GLU A 4 -5.18 27.05 25.67
C GLU A 4 -4.76 26.32 26.96
N LYS A 5 -5.74 25.91 27.78
CA LYS A 5 -5.48 25.11 28.98
C LYS A 5 -4.93 23.74 28.61
N LEU A 6 -5.50 23.08 27.60
CA LEU A 6 -5.02 21.79 27.11
C LEU A 6 -3.58 21.89 26.57
N ARG A 7 -3.31 22.90 25.75
CA ARG A 7 -1.97 23.21 25.23
C ARG A 7 -0.95 23.43 26.36
N LYS A 8 -1.36 24.14 27.42
CA LYS A 8 -0.51 24.37 28.60
C LYS A 8 -0.25 23.09 29.41
N GLU A 9 -1.26 22.25 29.64
CA GLU A 9 -1.13 20.96 30.33
C GLU A 9 -0.14 20.04 29.57
N LEU A 10 -0.23 20.02 28.25
CA LEU A 10 0.64 19.21 27.38
C LEU A 10 2.09 19.70 27.40
N ARG A 11 2.32 21.02 27.30
CA ARG A 11 3.65 21.61 27.44
C ARG A 11 4.27 21.27 28.80
N ALA A 12 3.51 21.42 29.89
CA ALA A 12 3.99 21.12 31.23
C ALA A 12 4.38 19.64 31.39
N PHE A 13 3.53 18.73 30.88
CA PHE A 13 3.82 17.28 30.90
C PHE A 13 5.14 16.97 30.19
N TYR A 14 5.34 17.53 29.00
CA TYR A 14 6.53 17.26 28.21
C TYR A 14 7.78 17.94 28.79
N SER A 15 7.70 19.16 29.32
CA SER A 15 8.84 19.79 29.98
C SER A 15 9.32 19.01 31.21
N GLN A 16 8.41 18.39 31.98
CA GLN A 16 8.78 17.53 33.12
C GLN A 16 9.49 16.23 32.67
N LYS A 17 9.10 15.66 31.52
CA LYS A 17 9.71 14.43 30.99
C LYS A 17 11.05 14.64 30.28
N GLU A 18 11.39 15.86 29.85
CA GLU A 18 12.75 16.17 29.35
C GLU A 18 13.81 16.10 30.46
N GLU A 19 13.43 16.26 31.74
CA GLU A 19 14.34 16.10 32.89
C GLU A 19 14.51 14.63 33.32
N GLU A 20 13.63 13.73 32.89
CA GLU A 20 13.57 12.32 33.34
C GLU A 20 13.90 11.31 32.22
N GLU A 21 14.78 11.60 31.26
CA GLU A 21 15.06 10.72 30.11
C GLU A 21 15.64 9.32 30.46
N LYS A 22 14.78 8.43 30.96
CA LYS A 22 14.71 6.98 30.73
C LYS A 22 13.24 6.60 30.89
N ILE A 23 12.53 6.34 29.79
CA ILE A 23 11.26 5.60 29.87
C ILE A 23 11.60 4.23 30.47
N GLN A 24 11.39 4.05 31.77
CA GLN A 24 11.53 2.77 32.43
C GLN A 24 10.27 1.97 32.13
N PHE A 25 10.40 0.92 31.32
CA PHE A 25 9.30 -0.02 31.12
C PHE A 25 9.16 -0.90 32.36
N SER A 26 7.93 -1.11 32.80
CA SER A 26 7.64 -2.09 33.84
C SER A 26 7.93 -3.49 33.34
N ALA A 27 8.79 -4.24 34.05
CA ALA A 27 9.10 -5.63 33.74
C ALA A 27 7.89 -6.55 33.91
N ASP A 28 7.93 -7.73 33.29
CA ASP A 28 6.90 -8.75 33.46
C ASP A 28 6.87 -9.16 34.95
N PRO A 29 5.75 -8.98 35.66
CA PRO A 29 5.62 -9.34 37.07
C PRO A 29 5.67 -10.86 37.32
N GLY A 30 5.77 -11.67 36.26
CA GLY A 30 5.76 -13.13 36.34
C GLY A 30 4.34 -13.69 36.24
N ASN A 31 4.25 -15.01 36.08
CA ASN A 31 3.01 -15.70 35.73
C ASN A 31 2.27 -16.21 36.98
N GLY A 32 1.84 -15.29 37.85
CA GLY A 32 1.14 -15.63 39.10
C GLY A 32 -0.30 -16.12 38.88
N ALA A 33 -0.89 -15.87 37.70
CA ALA A 33 -2.20 -16.39 37.32
C ALA A 33 -2.20 -17.90 37.03
N LEU A 34 -1.04 -18.53 36.79
CA LEU A 34 -0.94 -19.98 36.66
C LEU A 34 -1.36 -20.70 37.95
N ASP A 35 -0.95 -20.16 39.11
CA ASP A 35 -1.33 -20.67 40.43
C ASP A 35 -2.83 -20.52 40.73
N LYS A 36 -3.50 -19.59 40.03
CA LYS A 36 -4.97 -19.40 40.07
C LYS A 36 -5.71 -20.36 39.14
N GLY A 37 -5.00 -21.19 38.39
CA GLY A 37 -5.57 -22.13 37.43
C GLY A 37 -6.11 -21.48 36.17
N TRP A 38 -5.74 -20.25 35.83
CA TRP A 38 -6.29 -19.52 34.66
C TRP A 38 -5.95 -20.15 33.31
N ALA A 39 -4.96 -21.04 33.25
CA ALA A 39 -4.71 -21.88 32.08
C ALA A 39 -5.54 -23.17 32.07
N SER A 40 -6.01 -23.62 33.24
CA SER A 40 -6.66 -24.92 33.42
C SER A 40 -7.95 -25.04 32.64
N GLU A 41 -8.19 -26.24 32.12
CA GLU A 41 -9.44 -26.59 31.47
C GLU A 41 -10.65 -26.48 32.42
N SER A 42 -10.45 -26.82 33.69
CA SER A 42 -11.50 -26.87 34.72
C SER A 42 -11.82 -25.50 35.33
N PHE A 43 -11.14 -24.44 34.91
CA PHE A 43 -11.35 -23.10 35.46
C PHE A 43 -12.68 -22.51 34.97
N ASP A 44 -13.45 -21.97 35.91
CA ASP A 44 -14.71 -21.27 35.65
C ASP A 44 -14.44 -19.80 35.28
N ASP A 45 -14.48 -19.51 33.97
CA ASP A 45 -14.33 -18.18 33.40
C ASP A 45 -15.69 -17.49 33.09
N SER A 46 -16.81 -17.96 33.66
CA SER A 46 -18.14 -17.38 33.43
C SER A 46 -18.23 -15.90 33.81
N ARG A 47 -17.43 -15.47 34.79
CA ARG A 47 -17.35 -14.07 35.24
C ARG A 47 -16.39 -13.21 34.41
N TRP A 48 -15.64 -13.78 33.48
CA TRP A 48 -14.75 -13.01 32.61
C TRP A 48 -15.57 -12.27 31.56
N GLU A 49 -15.14 -11.04 31.28
CA GLU A 49 -15.70 -10.26 30.19
C GLU A 49 -15.27 -10.84 28.83
N THR A 50 -15.90 -10.37 27.76
CA THR A 50 -15.63 -10.85 26.39
C THR A 50 -14.96 -9.75 25.57
N MET A 51 -13.98 -10.12 24.77
CA MET A 51 -13.34 -9.28 23.77
C MET A 51 -13.37 -10.00 22.42
N SER A 52 -13.90 -9.33 21.39
CA SER A 52 -13.79 -9.81 20.02
C SER A 52 -12.36 -9.60 19.52
N LEU A 53 -11.71 -10.68 19.09
CA LEU A 53 -10.34 -10.72 18.57
C LEU A 53 -10.33 -11.30 17.14
N PRO A 54 -9.39 -10.90 16.28
CA PRO A 54 -8.22 -10.08 16.58
C PRO A 54 -8.52 -8.60 16.82
N GLY A 55 -7.67 -7.93 17.60
CA GLY A 55 -7.78 -6.51 17.94
C GLY A 55 -6.86 -6.11 19.08
N SER A 56 -6.59 -4.80 19.19
CA SER A 56 -5.89 -4.24 20.34
C SER A 56 -6.87 -3.99 21.49
N TRP A 57 -6.47 -4.24 22.74
CA TRP A 57 -7.31 -3.87 23.89
C TRP A 57 -7.51 -2.36 24.04
N THR A 58 -6.63 -1.54 23.44
CA THR A 58 -6.77 -0.08 23.42
C THR A 58 -7.94 0.38 22.57
N SER A 59 -8.23 -0.28 21.44
CA SER A 59 -9.43 0.02 20.64
C SER A 59 -10.73 -0.38 21.35
N LYS A 60 -10.62 -1.13 22.45
CA LYS A 60 -11.73 -1.54 23.33
C LYS A 60 -11.78 -0.74 24.64
N GLY A 61 -11.09 0.40 24.69
CA GLY A 61 -11.13 1.33 25.84
C GLY A 61 -10.09 1.06 26.93
N MET A 62 -9.28 0.00 26.83
CA MET A 62 -8.23 -0.31 27.81
C MET A 62 -6.90 0.32 27.41
N ARG A 63 -6.60 1.49 27.96
CA ARG A 63 -5.47 2.34 27.58
C ARG A 63 -4.28 2.25 28.53
N PHE A 64 -3.82 1.03 28.78
CA PHE A 64 -2.64 0.79 29.59
C PHE A 64 -1.85 -0.40 29.04
N SER A 65 -0.57 -0.42 29.38
CA SER A 65 0.28 -1.60 29.25
C SER A 65 0.02 -2.55 30.41
N GLY A 66 0.08 -3.85 30.15
CA GLY A 66 -0.33 -4.83 31.14
C GLY A 66 -0.17 -6.25 30.68
N VAL A 67 -0.69 -7.12 31.52
CA VAL A 67 -0.75 -8.56 31.30
C VAL A 67 -2.21 -8.97 31.24
N PHE A 68 -2.61 -9.48 30.08
CA PHE A 68 -3.96 -9.96 29.83
C PHE A 68 -3.95 -11.46 29.65
N TRP A 69 -5.02 -12.09 30.11
CA TRP A 69 -5.33 -13.46 29.80
C TRP A 69 -6.52 -13.51 28.87
N PHE A 70 -6.43 -14.35 27.85
CA PHE A 70 -7.51 -14.67 26.94
C PHE A 70 -7.82 -16.16 27.04
N ARG A 71 -9.10 -16.53 27.06
CA ARG A 71 -9.57 -17.91 27.07
C ARG A 71 -10.62 -18.14 25.99
N LYS A 72 -10.53 -19.28 25.32
CA LYS A 72 -11.52 -19.71 24.31
C LYS A 72 -11.73 -21.21 24.38
N ASN A 73 -13.01 -21.60 24.31
CA ASN A 73 -13.40 -22.99 24.14
C ASN A 73 -13.37 -23.33 22.64
N VAL A 74 -12.87 -24.51 22.32
CA VAL A 74 -12.91 -25.08 20.96
C VAL A 74 -13.45 -26.50 21.03
N ASP A 75 -14.44 -26.80 20.19
CA ASP A 75 -15.02 -28.14 20.09
C ASP A 75 -14.28 -28.94 19.02
N VAL A 76 -13.35 -29.78 19.47
CA VAL A 76 -12.48 -30.58 18.61
C VAL A 76 -13.24 -31.82 18.09
N PRO A 77 -13.29 -32.04 16.76
CA PRO A 77 -13.91 -33.22 16.16
C PRO A 77 -13.33 -34.55 16.67
N LYS A 78 -14.17 -35.58 16.72
CA LYS A 78 -13.76 -36.91 17.23
C LYS A 78 -12.58 -37.52 16.48
N ASN A 79 -12.46 -37.26 15.18
CA ASN A 79 -11.37 -37.74 14.34
C ASN A 79 -10.05 -36.96 14.50
N TRP A 80 -10.03 -35.89 15.30
CA TRP A 80 -8.81 -35.13 15.63
C TRP A 80 -8.23 -35.52 17.00
N ALA A 81 -9.02 -36.18 17.86
CA ALA A 81 -8.57 -36.60 19.18
C ALA A 81 -7.33 -37.51 19.09
N GLY A 82 -6.33 -37.26 19.93
CA GLY A 82 -5.07 -37.99 19.92
C GLY A 82 -4.06 -37.58 18.83
N LYS A 83 -4.43 -36.70 17.90
CA LYS A 83 -3.52 -36.18 16.86
C LYS A 83 -2.87 -34.87 17.29
N ASP A 84 -1.63 -34.67 16.88
CA ASP A 84 -0.98 -33.35 17.01
C ASP A 84 -1.78 -32.30 16.23
N LEU A 85 -1.93 -31.12 16.82
CA LEU A 85 -2.58 -29.97 16.17
C LEU A 85 -1.59 -28.84 15.93
N THR A 86 -1.78 -28.10 14.85
CA THR A 86 -1.20 -26.78 14.64
C THR A 86 -2.15 -25.73 15.21
N LEU A 87 -1.69 -24.99 16.21
CA LEU A 87 -2.40 -23.89 16.85
C LEU A 87 -1.81 -22.55 16.41
N ARG A 88 -2.56 -21.76 15.64
CA ARG A 88 -2.19 -20.40 15.25
C ARG A 88 -3.10 -19.39 15.94
N ILE A 89 -2.54 -18.51 16.76
CA ILE A 89 -3.31 -17.51 17.54
C ILE A 89 -3.18 -16.09 16.97
N GLY A 90 -2.70 -15.96 15.73
CA GLY A 90 -2.35 -14.66 15.14
C GLY A 90 -1.11 -14.05 15.79
N ALA A 91 -0.83 -12.79 15.49
CA ALA A 91 0.21 -12.01 16.15
C ALA A 91 -0.28 -11.53 17.52
N VAL A 92 0.60 -11.48 18.50
CA VAL A 92 0.32 -10.90 19.81
C VAL A 92 1.23 -9.69 19.98
N ASP A 93 0.66 -8.53 20.33
CA ASP A 93 1.41 -7.29 20.54
C ASP A 93 2.35 -7.47 21.75
N LYS A 94 3.56 -7.88 21.37
CA LYS A 94 4.76 -8.26 22.11
C LYS A 94 4.81 -9.71 22.51
N THR A 95 4.64 -10.05 23.76
CA THR A 95 4.98 -11.40 24.22
C THR A 95 3.73 -12.19 24.55
N ASP A 96 3.79 -13.49 24.30
CA ASP A 96 2.75 -14.42 24.70
C ASP A 96 3.33 -15.68 25.35
N ILE A 97 2.52 -16.28 26.22
CA ILE A 97 2.65 -17.67 26.63
C ILE A 97 1.29 -18.33 26.38
N THR A 98 1.29 -19.42 25.63
CA THR A 98 0.08 -20.07 25.15
C THR A 98 -0.07 -21.48 25.72
N TYR A 99 -1.28 -21.80 26.16
CA TYR A 99 -1.65 -23.02 26.84
C TYR A 99 -2.79 -23.73 26.13
N PHE A 100 -2.78 -25.06 26.19
CA PHE A 100 -3.86 -25.93 25.74
C PHE A 100 -4.23 -26.90 26.87
N ASN A 101 -5.50 -26.89 27.31
CA ASN A 101 -6.00 -27.68 28.44
C ASN A 101 -5.13 -27.59 29.71
N GLY A 102 -4.57 -26.41 30.01
CA GLY A 102 -3.73 -26.18 31.19
C GLY A 102 -2.23 -26.38 30.98
N GLU A 103 -1.80 -26.98 29.88
CA GLU A 103 -0.38 -27.21 29.60
C GLU A 103 0.17 -26.20 28.60
N GLN A 104 1.37 -25.67 28.85
CA GLN A 104 2.03 -24.71 27.96
C GLN A 104 2.45 -25.41 26.65
N VAL A 105 2.01 -24.88 25.52
CA VAL A 105 2.33 -25.41 24.17
C VAL A 105 3.28 -24.49 23.40
N GLY A 106 3.47 -23.25 23.85
CA GLY A 106 4.41 -22.33 23.22
C GLY A 106 4.51 -20.97 23.91
N SER A 107 5.48 -20.18 23.48
CA SER A 107 5.68 -18.79 23.89
C SER A 107 6.54 -18.07 22.87
N THR A 108 6.33 -16.76 22.69
CA THR A 108 7.15 -15.93 21.80
C THR A 108 7.51 -14.61 22.48
N GLY A 109 8.77 -14.19 22.30
CA GLY A 109 9.34 -13.01 22.92
C GLY A 109 9.67 -13.18 24.41
N LYS A 110 10.45 -12.24 24.96
CA LYS A 110 10.79 -12.19 26.40
C LYS A 110 11.16 -10.78 26.81
N GLY A 111 10.81 -10.40 28.04
CA GLY A 111 11.23 -9.12 28.62
C GLY A 111 10.75 -7.93 27.79
N PHE A 112 11.70 -7.13 27.30
CA PHE A 112 11.42 -5.91 26.53
C PHE A 112 11.61 -6.07 25.01
N ASP A 113 11.45 -7.29 24.49
CA ASP A 113 11.56 -7.57 23.06
C ASP A 113 10.43 -6.88 22.28
N ARG A 114 10.80 -5.87 21.48
CA ARG A 114 9.89 -5.13 20.60
C ARG A 114 9.83 -5.69 19.19
N SER A 115 10.68 -6.65 18.82
CA SER A 115 10.76 -7.16 17.45
C SER A 115 9.64 -8.13 17.10
N VAL A 116 8.95 -8.66 18.12
CA VAL A 116 7.98 -9.75 17.99
C VAL A 116 6.52 -9.30 17.93
N TRP A 117 6.25 -8.00 18.02
CA TRP A 117 4.91 -7.46 18.26
C TRP A 117 3.88 -7.76 17.16
N ASP A 118 4.32 -7.92 15.93
CA ASP A 118 3.50 -8.19 14.75
C ASP A 118 3.73 -9.59 14.16
N LEU A 119 4.65 -10.37 14.74
CA LEU A 119 4.95 -11.71 14.24
C LEU A 119 3.76 -12.67 14.52
N PRO A 120 3.24 -13.41 13.54
CA PRO A 120 2.23 -14.42 13.81
C PRO A 120 2.75 -15.58 14.67
N ARG A 121 1.93 -16.08 15.59
CA ARG A 121 2.26 -17.21 16.45
C ARG A 121 1.71 -18.51 15.88
N SER A 122 2.53 -19.56 15.88
CA SER A 122 2.16 -20.91 15.50
C SER A 122 2.85 -21.92 16.43
N TYR A 123 2.08 -22.74 17.12
CA TYR A 123 2.56 -23.72 18.10
C TYR A 123 2.01 -25.10 17.79
N VAL A 124 2.74 -26.15 18.19
CA VAL A 124 2.27 -27.54 18.09
C VAL A 124 1.61 -27.92 19.40
N VAL A 125 0.37 -28.39 19.34
CA VAL A 125 -0.33 -29.01 20.47
C VAL A 125 -0.13 -30.52 20.38
N PRO A 126 0.57 -31.16 21.33
CA PRO A 126 0.76 -32.60 21.33
C PRO A 126 -0.58 -33.36 21.41
N GLY A 127 -0.75 -34.40 20.60
CA GLY A 127 -2.01 -35.15 20.50
C GLY A 127 -2.51 -35.76 21.80
N ARG A 128 -1.61 -36.04 22.75
CA ARG A 128 -1.96 -36.47 24.11
C ARG A 128 -2.81 -35.46 24.90
N LEU A 129 -2.78 -34.17 24.52
CA LEU A 129 -3.61 -33.12 25.11
C LEU A 129 -4.96 -32.97 24.42
N VAL A 130 -5.11 -33.56 23.23
CA VAL A 130 -6.22 -33.29 22.31
C VAL A 130 -7.30 -34.34 22.52
N LYS A 131 -8.41 -33.91 23.11
CA LYS A 131 -9.59 -34.76 23.30
C LYS A 131 -10.72 -34.36 22.36
N SER A 132 -11.62 -35.29 22.09
CA SER A 132 -12.85 -34.97 21.37
C SER A 132 -13.77 -34.09 22.21
N GLY A 133 -14.47 -33.15 21.57
CA GLY A 133 -15.37 -32.21 22.22
C GLY A 133 -14.64 -30.99 22.75
N ARG A 134 -15.11 -30.45 23.87
CA ARG A 134 -14.61 -29.20 24.44
C ARG A 134 -13.13 -29.30 24.85
N ASN A 135 -12.32 -28.40 24.32
CA ASN A 135 -10.95 -28.10 24.76
C ASN A 135 -10.84 -26.60 25.03
N VAL A 136 -9.83 -26.20 25.81
CA VAL A 136 -9.62 -24.81 26.21
C VAL A 136 -8.24 -24.36 25.75
N ILE A 137 -8.21 -23.20 25.09
CA ILE A 137 -6.99 -22.45 24.78
C ILE A 137 -6.92 -21.26 25.73
N ALA A 138 -5.76 -21.06 26.37
CA ALA A 138 -5.50 -19.87 27.17
C ALA A 138 -4.23 -19.17 26.70
N VAL A 139 -4.27 -17.85 26.54
CA VAL A 139 -3.13 -17.04 26.08
C VAL A 139 -2.88 -15.95 27.11
N ARG A 140 -1.67 -15.93 27.68
CA ARG A 140 -1.18 -14.83 28.52
C ARG A 140 -0.39 -13.88 27.64
N ALA A 141 -0.95 -12.71 27.34
CA ALA A 141 -0.32 -11.67 26.55
C ALA A 141 0.28 -10.59 27.48
N TYR A 142 1.58 -10.35 27.37
CA TYR A 142 2.27 -9.30 28.12
C TYR A 142 2.79 -8.22 27.17
N SER A 143 2.33 -6.99 27.41
CA SER A 143 2.82 -5.79 26.74
C SER A 143 3.29 -4.76 27.76
N PHE A 144 4.54 -4.34 27.61
CA PHE A 144 5.25 -3.44 28.54
C PHE A 144 5.31 -1.96 28.15
N ALA A 145 4.67 -1.59 27.04
CA ALA A 145 4.72 -0.25 26.43
C ALA A 145 3.54 -0.06 25.47
N TYR A 146 3.01 1.15 25.38
CA TYR A 146 1.84 1.43 24.53
C TYR A 146 0.66 0.46 24.78
N ALA A 147 0.05 -0.03 23.69
CA ALA A 147 -1.08 -0.96 23.72
C ALA A 147 -0.63 -2.43 23.82
N GLY A 148 -1.60 -3.35 23.81
CA GLY A 148 -1.37 -4.76 23.53
C GLY A 148 -2.62 -5.43 22.93
N GLY A 149 -2.59 -6.75 22.77
CA GLY A 149 -3.72 -7.55 22.27
C GLY A 149 -3.26 -8.68 21.35
N MET A 150 -4.21 -9.51 20.90
CA MET A 150 -3.97 -10.48 19.82
C MET A 150 -4.41 -9.82 18.52
N ILE A 151 -3.46 -9.35 17.72
CA ILE A 151 -3.66 -8.41 16.59
C ILE A 151 -3.48 -9.03 15.20
N GLY A 152 -3.15 -10.32 15.09
CA GLY A 152 -2.96 -10.97 13.78
C GLY A 152 -4.25 -11.06 12.96
N PRO A 153 -4.18 -11.11 11.62
CA PRO A 153 -5.38 -11.18 10.79
C PRO A 153 -6.22 -12.44 11.08
N VAL A 154 -7.53 -12.35 10.85
CA VAL A 154 -8.54 -13.41 11.13
C VAL A 154 -8.11 -14.77 10.58
N ASP A 155 -7.60 -14.80 9.35
CA ASP A 155 -7.15 -16.03 8.67
C ASP A 155 -5.94 -16.72 9.34
N ASN A 156 -5.30 -16.08 10.31
CA ASN A 156 -4.14 -16.58 11.04
C ASN A 156 -4.48 -16.98 12.48
N MET A 157 -5.76 -16.97 12.83
CA MET A 157 -6.28 -17.42 14.12
C MET A 157 -7.10 -18.71 13.91
N PHE A 158 -6.46 -19.88 13.98
CA PHE A 158 -7.13 -21.17 13.82
C PHE A 158 -6.43 -22.31 14.54
N VAL A 159 -7.13 -23.44 14.68
CA VAL A 159 -6.55 -24.74 15.05
C VAL A 159 -6.91 -25.81 14.03
N SER A 160 -5.94 -26.65 13.64
CA SER A 160 -6.10 -27.75 12.69
C SER A 160 -5.24 -28.95 13.08
N PRO A 161 -5.52 -30.18 12.59
CA PRO A 161 -4.56 -31.28 12.65
C PRO A 161 -3.22 -30.89 12.01
N ALA A 162 -2.11 -31.36 12.56
CA ALA A 162 -0.78 -31.06 12.03
C ALA A 162 -0.52 -31.73 10.66
N ASP A 163 -1.17 -32.86 10.40
CA ASP A 163 -1.11 -33.61 9.13
C ASP A 163 -2.01 -33.02 8.03
N ASN A 164 -2.94 -32.12 8.39
CA ASN A 164 -3.97 -31.42 7.60
C ASN A 164 -4.25 -31.84 6.14
N GLU A 165 -4.39 -33.14 5.85
CA GLU A 165 -4.68 -33.66 4.49
C GLU A 165 -6.04 -33.20 3.93
N SER A 166 -6.92 -32.66 4.78
CA SER A 166 -8.31 -32.30 4.44
C SER A 166 -8.57 -30.79 4.30
N GLY A 167 -7.59 -29.93 4.62
CA GLY A 167 -7.75 -28.47 4.60
C GLY A 167 -8.73 -27.89 5.64
N LYS A 168 -9.26 -28.71 6.57
CA LYS A 168 -10.24 -28.28 7.58
C LYS A 168 -9.54 -27.68 8.81
N HIS A 169 -10.03 -26.53 9.25
CA HIS A 169 -9.58 -25.86 10.48
C HIS A 169 -10.77 -25.28 11.26
N LEU A 170 -10.59 -25.07 12.56
CA LEU A 170 -11.53 -24.32 13.40
C LEU A 170 -11.01 -22.90 13.57
N SER A 171 -11.83 -21.89 13.23
CA SER A 171 -11.47 -20.49 13.44
C SER A 171 -11.42 -20.16 14.93
N LEU A 172 -10.41 -19.39 15.31
CA LEU A 172 -10.26 -18.83 16.65
C LEU A 172 -10.66 -17.35 16.71
N ALA A 173 -10.99 -16.71 15.59
CA ALA A 173 -11.46 -15.33 15.56
C ALA A 173 -12.86 -15.18 16.21
N GLY A 174 -13.24 -13.94 16.50
CA GLY A 174 -14.45 -13.58 17.23
C GLY A 174 -14.23 -13.52 18.74
N ASP A 175 -15.23 -13.91 19.51
CA ASP A 175 -15.24 -13.68 20.96
C ASP A 175 -14.25 -14.56 21.72
N TRP A 176 -13.50 -13.91 22.62
CA TRP A 176 -12.63 -14.51 23.64
C TRP A 176 -13.00 -13.98 25.01
N LYS A 177 -12.98 -14.84 26.03
CA LYS A 177 -13.04 -14.39 27.42
C LYS A 177 -11.72 -13.76 27.81
N TYR A 178 -11.74 -12.69 28.61
CA TYR A 178 -10.51 -12.07 29.07
C TYR A 178 -10.52 -11.65 30.54
N ALA A 179 -9.33 -11.62 31.13
CA ALA A 179 -9.08 -11.05 32.45
C ALA A 179 -7.75 -10.31 32.47
N ILE A 180 -7.67 -9.30 33.33
CA ILE A 180 -6.46 -8.49 33.52
C ILE A 180 -5.69 -9.07 34.72
N GLU A 181 -4.50 -9.61 34.48
CA GLU A 181 -3.63 -10.10 35.56
C GLU A 181 -2.92 -8.94 36.24
N HIS A 182 -2.31 -8.04 35.45
CA HIS A 182 -1.63 -6.85 35.95
C HIS A 182 -1.87 -5.64 35.05
N LYS A 183 -2.09 -4.49 35.68
CA LYS A 183 -1.97 -3.16 35.06
C LYS A 183 -0.58 -2.65 35.42
N LEU A 184 0.26 -2.41 34.44
CA LEU A 184 1.66 -2.04 34.69
C LEU A 184 1.82 -0.52 34.73
N GLU A 185 1.56 0.17 33.63
CA GLU A 185 1.48 1.64 33.62
C GLU A 185 0.51 2.13 32.54
N THR A 186 -0.13 3.27 32.81
CA THR A 186 -0.77 4.08 31.77
C THR A 186 0.34 4.59 30.87
N VAL A 187 0.33 4.15 29.64
CA VAL A 187 1.17 4.78 28.63
C VAL A 187 0.47 6.09 28.37
N SER A 188 0.92 7.16 29.04
CA SER A 188 0.47 8.48 28.67
C SER A 188 0.81 8.61 27.19
N GLN A 189 -0.22 8.62 26.36
CA GLN A 189 -0.15 9.24 25.06
C GLN A 189 -0.80 10.59 25.31
N PRO A 190 -0.07 11.55 25.93
CA PRO A 190 -0.69 12.73 26.53
C PRO A 190 -1.48 13.51 25.48
N PHE A 191 -1.00 13.49 24.23
CA PHE A 191 -1.75 13.99 23.09
C PHE A 191 -3.14 13.34 22.97
N TRP A 192 -3.22 12.02 22.84
CA TRP A 192 -4.46 11.28 22.65
C TRP A 192 -5.40 11.40 23.86
N ASP A 193 -4.84 11.27 25.07
CA ASP A 193 -5.62 11.36 26.32
C ASP A 193 -6.21 12.76 26.52
N LEU A 194 -5.44 13.81 26.22
CA LEU A 194 -5.92 15.19 26.32
C LEU A 194 -6.90 15.54 25.21
N MET A 195 -6.67 15.06 23.98
CA MET A 195 -7.62 15.25 22.87
C MET A 195 -8.97 14.57 23.16
N ASP A 196 -8.97 13.39 23.77
CA ASP A 196 -10.22 12.73 24.17
C ASP A 196 -10.92 13.46 25.32
N LYS A 197 -10.17 13.93 26.31
CA LYS A 197 -10.73 14.79 27.37
C LYS A 197 -11.34 16.06 26.76
N TYR A 198 -10.69 16.64 25.76
CA TYR A 198 -11.23 17.78 25.03
C TYR A 198 -12.51 17.44 24.27
N ASP A 199 -12.57 16.32 23.54
CA ASP A 199 -13.81 15.86 22.87
C ASP A 199 -14.96 15.64 23.87
N ILE A 200 -14.70 14.93 24.99
CA ILE A 200 -15.69 14.67 26.05
C ILE A 200 -16.25 15.96 26.66
N GLU A 201 -15.40 16.96 26.88
CA GLU A 201 -15.81 18.25 27.44
C GLU A 201 -16.46 19.18 26.39
N HIS A 202 -16.44 18.84 25.09
CA HIS A 202 -17.06 19.61 24.01
C HIS A 202 -17.81 18.70 23.00
N PRO A 203 -18.87 17.98 23.44
CA PRO A 203 -19.55 16.97 22.61
C PRO A 203 -20.27 17.51 21.36
N GLY A 204 -20.35 18.84 21.19
CA GLY A 204 -20.99 19.50 20.04
C GLY A 204 -20.04 19.88 18.91
N LEU A 205 -18.73 19.63 19.03
CA LEU A 205 -17.78 19.97 17.98
C LEU A 205 -17.86 19.00 16.80
N ASN A 206 -17.79 19.54 15.58
CA ASN A 206 -17.74 18.73 14.37
C ASN A 206 -16.30 18.31 14.01
N ALA A 207 -16.16 17.46 12.99
CA ALA A 207 -14.86 16.94 12.56
C ALA A 207 -13.86 18.05 12.18
N MET A 208 -14.33 19.13 11.55
CA MET A 208 -13.48 20.26 11.15
C MET A 208 -12.93 21.01 12.37
N GLN A 209 -13.79 21.27 13.36
CA GLN A 209 -13.41 21.94 14.61
C GLN A 209 -12.47 21.08 15.47
N LEU A 210 -12.70 19.77 15.51
CA LEU A 210 -11.81 18.83 16.19
C LEU A 210 -10.47 18.69 15.45
N LYS A 211 -10.45 18.74 14.11
CA LYS A 211 -9.19 18.75 13.34
C LYS A 211 -8.38 20.03 13.58
N ALA A 212 -9.05 21.19 13.65
CA ALA A 212 -8.41 22.44 14.03
C ALA A 212 -7.72 22.36 15.40
N ALA A 213 -8.41 21.80 16.40
CA ALA A 213 -7.80 21.52 17.71
C ALA A 213 -6.63 20.54 17.59
N GLN A 214 -6.78 19.45 16.82
CA GLN A 214 -5.73 18.46 16.58
C GLN A 214 -4.42 19.12 16.08
N TYR A 215 -4.51 20.05 15.12
CA TYR A 215 -3.34 20.76 14.59
C TYR A 215 -2.62 21.60 15.65
N GLU A 216 -3.36 22.43 16.39
CA GLU A 216 -2.76 23.32 17.39
C GLU A 216 -2.08 22.52 18.51
N VAL A 217 -2.73 21.45 18.94
CA VAL A 217 -2.23 20.59 20.01
C VAL A 217 -1.01 19.82 19.55
N PHE A 218 -1.04 19.29 18.32
CA PHE A 218 0.06 18.53 17.78
C PHE A 218 1.30 19.41 17.65
N ALA A 219 1.15 20.59 17.03
CA ALA A 219 2.24 21.56 16.89
C ALA A 219 2.85 21.96 18.23
N ASP A 220 2.05 22.04 19.30
CA ASP A 220 2.56 22.39 20.63
C ASP A 220 3.29 21.25 21.34
N SER A 221 2.85 20.00 21.12
CA SER A 221 3.51 18.80 21.65
C SER A 221 4.68 18.29 20.82
N PHE A 222 4.82 18.78 19.59
CA PHE A 222 5.76 18.22 18.64
C PHE A 222 7.20 18.32 19.18
N ARG A 223 7.91 17.19 19.12
CA ARG A 223 9.31 17.07 19.52
C ARG A 223 10.13 16.70 18.28
N PRO A 224 10.94 17.62 17.75
CA PRO A 224 11.76 17.35 16.58
C PRO A 224 12.88 16.36 16.91
N VAL A 225 13.15 15.44 16.00
CA VAL A 225 14.38 14.64 16.01
C VAL A 225 15.32 15.23 14.96
N VAL A 226 16.48 15.72 15.40
CA VAL A 226 17.51 16.29 14.53
C VAL A 226 18.72 15.37 14.52
N PHE A 227 19.06 14.86 13.33
CA PHE A 227 20.25 14.03 13.13
C PHE A 227 21.46 14.93 12.84
N LYS A 228 22.51 14.84 13.66
CA LYS A 228 23.71 15.69 13.51
C LYS A 228 24.48 15.43 12.21
N ASP A 229 24.41 14.20 11.69
CA ASP A 229 25.14 13.77 10.49
C ASP A 229 24.34 13.95 9.18
N SER A 230 23.17 14.59 9.25
CA SER A 230 22.31 14.89 8.10
C SER A 230 21.99 16.39 8.06
N PRO A 231 22.02 17.04 6.89
CA PRO A 231 21.55 18.41 6.75
C PRO A 231 20.02 18.50 6.61
N PHE A 232 19.27 17.39 6.61
CA PHE A 232 17.83 17.41 6.36
C PHE A 232 17.00 17.30 7.66
N TYR A 233 15.83 17.96 7.69
CA TYR A 233 14.87 17.89 8.79
C TYR A 233 13.48 17.51 8.29
N PHE A 234 12.97 16.39 8.80
CA PHE A 234 11.66 15.86 8.42
C PHE A 234 11.15 14.78 9.38
N GLU A 235 11.97 14.27 10.30
CA GLU A 235 11.59 13.16 11.18
C GLU A 235 10.52 13.59 12.19
N MET A 236 9.29 13.15 11.95
CA MET A 236 8.13 13.52 12.75
C MET A 236 7.96 12.65 14.00
N GLY A 237 8.83 11.66 14.23
CA GLY A 237 8.68 10.65 15.28
C GLY A 237 7.56 9.65 14.98
N THR A 238 7.00 9.71 13.76
CA THR A 238 5.96 8.81 13.27
C THR A 238 6.26 8.47 11.82
N ASN A 239 6.19 7.18 11.49
CA ASN A 239 6.33 6.74 10.12
C ASN A 239 5.09 7.15 9.28
N GLY A 240 5.24 8.21 8.48
CA GLY A 240 4.16 8.88 7.73
C GLY A 240 3.48 8.05 6.64
N GLY A 241 3.88 6.79 6.42
CA GLY A 241 3.23 5.88 5.45
C GLY A 241 2.18 4.93 6.06
N TRP A 242 2.46 4.30 7.20
CA TRP A 242 1.63 3.20 7.72
C TRP A 242 1.34 3.28 9.22
N ASN A 243 1.88 4.28 9.93
CA ASN A 243 1.79 4.31 11.38
C ASN A 243 0.37 4.68 11.87
N VAL A 244 -0.41 3.66 12.20
CA VAL A 244 -1.75 3.77 12.80
C VAL A 244 -1.79 4.53 14.14
N ARG A 245 -0.62 4.81 14.74
CA ARG A 245 -0.48 5.51 16.03
C ARG A 245 0.03 6.94 15.91
N SER A 246 0.14 7.50 14.70
CA SER A 246 0.50 8.92 14.52
C SER A 246 -0.59 9.85 15.08
N PRO A 247 -0.25 10.93 15.81
CA PRO A 247 -1.22 11.92 16.30
C PRO A 247 -2.19 12.46 15.23
N GLY A 248 -1.76 12.54 13.97
CA GLY A 248 -2.62 12.92 12.85
C GLY A 248 -3.82 12.02 12.62
N ARG A 249 -3.72 10.74 13.04
CA ARG A 249 -4.78 9.72 12.93
C ARG A 249 -5.76 9.73 14.11
N TRP A 250 -5.62 10.63 15.09
CA TRP A 250 -6.53 10.68 16.22
C TRP A 250 -7.99 10.83 15.78
N LEU A 251 -8.27 11.84 14.96
CA LEU A 251 -9.63 12.09 14.48
C LEU A 251 -10.18 10.93 13.62
N LEU A 252 -9.34 10.40 12.71
CA LEU A 252 -9.68 9.23 11.90
C LEU A 252 -10.09 8.05 12.78
N ASN A 253 -9.28 7.71 13.78
CA ASN A 253 -9.54 6.57 14.67
C ASN A 253 -10.80 6.81 15.52
N ARG A 254 -10.98 8.04 16.02
CA ARG A 254 -12.16 8.46 16.79
C ARG A 254 -13.42 8.29 15.94
N ASN A 255 -13.41 8.73 14.68
CA ASN A 255 -14.58 8.74 13.80
C ASN A 255 -14.70 7.52 12.88
N TYR A 256 -13.80 6.54 12.96
CA TYR A 256 -13.79 5.40 12.03
C TYR A 256 -15.11 4.63 12.02
N HIS A 257 -15.80 4.57 13.16
CA HIS A 257 -17.12 3.96 13.31
C HIS A 257 -18.18 4.59 12.39
N LEU A 258 -18.04 5.86 11.99
CA LEU A 258 -19.02 6.56 11.13
C LEU A 258 -19.14 5.94 9.74
N PHE A 259 -18.10 5.26 9.23
CA PHE A 259 -18.23 4.51 7.97
C PHE A 259 -19.28 3.41 8.07
N ARG A 260 -19.38 2.75 9.23
CA ARG A 260 -20.38 1.73 9.50
C ARG A 260 -21.70 2.36 9.91
N ASP A 261 -21.69 3.33 10.81
CA ASP A 261 -22.92 3.93 11.35
C ASP A 261 -23.76 4.65 10.28
N PHE A 262 -23.12 5.16 9.21
CA PHE A 262 -23.83 5.78 8.09
C PHE A 262 -24.76 4.79 7.38
N ASN A 263 -24.29 3.57 7.14
CA ASN A 263 -25.08 2.48 6.57
C ASN A 263 -24.48 1.11 7.00
N PRO A 264 -24.93 0.55 8.13
CA PRO A 264 -24.33 -0.68 8.67
C PRO A 264 -24.49 -1.89 7.75
N GLU A 265 -25.61 -1.98 7.03
CA GLU A 265 -25.89 -3.08 6.11
C GLU A 265 -24.96 -3.04 4.90
N ASP A 266 -24.84 -1.88 4.22
CA ASP A 266 -23.89 -1.74 3.11
C ASP A 266 -22.44 -1.94 3.60
N TYR A 267 -22.10 -1.50 4.82
CA TYR A 267 -20.74 -1.63 5.36
C TYR A 267 -20.39 -3.10 5.60
N ASP A 268 -21.24 -3.83 6.32
CA ASP A 268 -21.01 -5.23 6.63
C ASP A 268 -20.98 -6.05 5.31
N LEU A 269 -21.84 -5.72 4.33
CA LEU A 269 -21.81 -6.32 3.00
C LEU A 269 -20.53 -6.00 2.20
N PHE A 270 -20.08 -4.74 2.22
CA PHE A 270 -18.87 -4.29 1.52
C PHE A 270 -17.63 -5.01 2.07
N MET A 271 -17.50 -5.05 3.39
CA MET A 271 -16.40 -5.73 4.07
C MET A 271 -16.42 -7.24 3.80
N GLU A 272 -17.60 -7.87 3.79
CA GLU A 272 -17.69 -9.30 3.49
C GLU A 272 -17.36 -9.59 2.02
N ARG A 273 -17.71 -8.73 1.06
CA ARG A 273 -17.26 -8.86 -0.34
C ARG A 273 -15.74 -8.77 -0.48
N ILE A 274 -15.07 -7.95 0.33
CA ILE A 274 -13.61 -7.93 0.42
C ILE A 274 -13.08 -9.27 0.97
N ASN A 275 -13.68 -9.79 2.04
CA ASN A 275 -13.30 -11.11 2.60
C ASN A 275 -13.47 -12.24 1.57
N GLN A 276 -14.49 -12.14 0.72
CA GLN A 276 -14.75 -13.07 -0.38
C GLN A 276 -13.87 -12.82 -1.63
N ARG A 277 -12.92 -11.87 -1.57
CA ARG A 277 -11.94 -11.55 -2.63
C ARG A 277 -12.57 -11.12 -3.94
N VAL A 278 -13.73 -10.48 -3.86
CA VAL A 278 -14.41 -9.87 -5.01
C VAL A 278 -13.64 -8.63 -5.46
N PHE A 279 -13.24 -7.82 -4.49
CA PHE A 279 -12.43 -6.63 -4.66
C PHE A 279 -11.60 -6.33 -3.40
N LEU A 280 -10.68 -5.37 -3.50
CA LEU A 280 -9.91 -4.82 -2.39
C LEU A 280 -10.12 -3.30 -2.36
N CYS A 281 -10.20 -2.73 -1.17
CA CYS A 281 -10.21 -1.28 -0.95
C CYS A 281 -9.23 -0.93 0.19
N CYS A 282 -8.37 0.08 0.01
CA CYS A 282 -7.45 0.57 1.04
C CYS A 282 -8.13 1.49 2.09
N GLY A 283 -9.32 1.08 2.54
CA GLY A 283 -10.19 1.77 3.48
C GLY A 283 -11.66 1.39 3.27
N PRO A 284 -12.59 1.80 4.15
CA PRO A 284 -14.01 1.62 3.90
C PRO A 284 -14.50 2.65 2.89
N TYR A 285 -14.87 2.20 1.69
CA TYR A 285 -15.37 3.01 0.57
C TYR A 285 -14.42 4.04 -0.05
N VAL A 286 -13.42 4.52 0.70
CA VAL A 286 -12.46 5.55 0.28
C VAL A 286 -11.03 5.05 0.43
N ASP A 287 -10.12 5.65 -0.33
CA ASP A 287 -8.69 5.40 -0.18
C ASP A 287 -8.11 6.28 0.92
N LEU A 288 -7.62 5.64 1.99
CA LEU A 288 -6.89 6.32 3.07
C LEU A 288 -5.37 6.29 2.83
N MET A 289 -4.97 5.85 1.65
CA MET A 289 -3.61 5.55 1.25
C MET A 289 -3.26 6.23 -0.09
N HIS A 290 -1.98 6.20 -0.46
CA HIS A 290 -1.48 6.64 -1.77
C HIS A 290 -1.64 8.12 -2.13
N HIS A 291 -1.50 9.03 -1.15
CA HIS A 291 -1.57 10.47 -1.43
C HIS A 291 -0.21 11.08 -1.82
N CYS A 292 -0.26 12.16 -2.62
CA CYS A 292 0.90 12.96 -3.00
C CYS A 292 0.73 14.39 -2.48
N PRO A 293 1.65 14.91 -1.65
CA PRO A 293 1.62 16.31 -1.23
C PRO A 293 1.65 17.27 -2.42
N SER A 294 1.07 18.46 -2.23
CA SER A 294 1.02 19.50 -3.26
C SER A 294 2.33 20.31 -3.32
N PHE A 295 3.42 19.65 -3.68
CA PHE A 295 4.77 20.22 -3.75
C PHE A 295 4.86 21.45 -4.65
N SER A 296 4.35 21.38 -5.88
CA SER A 296 4.50 22.47 -6.86
C SER A 296 3.90 23.78 -6.37
N ASN A 297 2.71 23.71 -5.75
CA ASN A 297 2.04 24.90 -5.24
C ASN A 297 2.79 25.52 -4.05
N VAL A 298 3.32 24.69 -3.14
CA VAL A 298 4.08 25.18 -1.97
C VAL A 298 5.46 25.72 -2.38
N LEU A 299 6.18 25.05 -3.28
CA LEU A 299 7.47 25.53 -3.80
C LEU A 299 7.32 26.90 -4.50
N LYS A 300 6.22 27.08 -5.25
CA LYS A 300 5.95 28.34 -5.98
C LYS A 300 5.56 29.50 -5.05
N ASN A 301 4.73 29.23 -4.05
CA ASN A 301 4.08 30.28 -3.28
C ASN A 301 4.64 30.44 -1.85
N GLY A 302 5.14 29.38 -1.23
CA GLY A 302 5.33 29.30 0.23
C GLY A 302 3.97 29.28 0.98
N LEU A 303 3.96 28.73 2.19
CA LEU A 303 2.73 28.65 2.98
C LEU A 303 2.18 30.02 3.42
N GLU A 304 3.03 31.05 3.47
CA GLU A 304 2.63 32.43 3.80
C GLU A 304 1.65 33.00 2.77
N ASN A 305 1.96 32.85 1.47
CA ASN A 305 1.06 33.32 0.42
C ASN A 305 -0.20 32.46 0.34
N ILE A 306 -0.09 31.15 0.59
CA ILE A 306 -1.25 30.26 0.68
C ILE A 306 -2.16 30.66 1.86
N TYR A 307 -1.57 31.06 2.99
CA TYR A 307 -2.31 31.59 4.14
C TYR A 307 -3.03 32.90 3.77
N ALA A 308 -2.37 33.81 3.06
CA ALA A 308 -3.01 35.04 2.57
C ALA A 308 -4.16 34.75 1.58
N GLN A 309 -4.03 33.71 0.75
CA GLN A 309 -5.13 33.23 -0.11
C GLN A 309 -6.30 32.68 0.72
N ALA A 310 -6.03 31.95 1.79
CA ALA A 310 -7.05 31.47 2.71
C ALA A 310 -7.77 32.64 3.41
N GLU A 311 -7.05 33.67 3.86
CA GLU A 311 -7.65 34.90 4.42
C GLU A 311 -8.56 35.62 3.42
N ALA A 312 -8.16 35.67 2.15
CA ALA A 312 -8.98 36.23 1.08
C ALA A 312 -10.23 35.37 0.83
N ALA A 313 -10.08 34.04 0.80
CA ALA A 313 -11.18 33.10 0.62
C ALA A 313 -12.19 33.14 1.79
N LEU A 314 -11.72 33.37 3.02
CA LEU A 314 -12.58 33.48 4.20
C LEU A 314 -13.59 34.62 4.05
N LYS A 315 -13.17 35.76 3.50
CA LYS A 315 -14.02 36.93 3.24
C LYS A 315 -15.10 36.67 2.18
N LEU A 316 -14.94 35.63 1.38
CA LEU A 316 -15.85 35.22 0.32
C LEU A 316 -16.75 34.05 0.74
N CYS A 317 -16.60 33.51 1.95
CA CYS A 317 -17.43 32.45 2.45
C CYS A 317 -18.89 32.91 2.60
N THR A 318 -19.80 32.10 2.09
CA THR A 318 -21.25 32.34 2.10
C THR A 318 -21.99 31.40 3.04
N SER A 319 -21.33 30.34 3.48
CA SER A 319 -21.86 29.35 4.41
C SER A 319 -20.91 29.09 5.57
N LYS A 320 -21.48 28.53 6.65
CA LYS A 320 -20.71 28.13 7.83
C LYS A 320 -19.69 27.05 7.50
N ASP A 321 -20.05 26.05 6.69
CA ASP A 321 -19.17 24.96 6.30
C ASP A 321 -17.95 25.46 5.52
N GLU A 322 -18.14 26.41 4.60
CA GLU A 322 -17.05 27.07 3.89
C GLU A 322 -16.11 27.81 4.86
N SER A 323 -16.67 28.61 5.79
CA SER A 323 -15.84 29.33 6.76
C SER A 323 -15.08 28.40 7.70
N GLU A 324 -15.70 27.32 8.17
CA GLU A 324 -15.06 26.36 9.07
C GLU A 324 -13.92 25.59 8.38
N PHE A 325 -14.09 25.23 7.10
CA PHE A 325 -13.01 24.66 6.29
C PHE A 325 -11.83 25.61 6.19
N ILE A 326 -12.07 26.86 5.76
CA ILE A 326 -11.00 27.84 5.56
C ILE A 326 -10.27 28.17 6.87
N GLU A 327 -11.00 28.36 7.96
CA GLU A 327 -10.41 28.60 9.28
C GLU A 327 -9.56 27.40 9.76
N CYS A 328 -10.03 26.18 9.53
CA CYS A 328 -9.26 24.98 9.88
C CYS A 328 -8.00 24.83 9.03
N ALA A 329 -8.08 25.13 7.72
CA ALA A 329 -6.94 25.17 6.81
C ALA A 329 -5.88 26.17 7.29
N MET A 330 -6.29 27.39 7.68
CA MET A 330 -5.40 28.41 8.23
C MET A 330 -4.68 27.93 9.50
N ARG A 331 -5.38 27.25 10.41
CA ARG A 331 -4.78 26.66 11.62
C ARG A 331 -3.77 25.56 11.29
N GLY A 332 -4.08 24.73 10.28
CA GLY A 332 -3.15 23.72 9.77
C GLY A 332 -1.86 24.33 9.22
N LEU A 333 -1.96 25.39 8.41
CA LEU A 333 -0.79 26.13 7.89
C LEU A 333 0.08 26.71 9.01
N LEU A 334 -0.54 27.31 10.03
CA LEU A 334 0.17 27.85 11.20
C LEU A 334 0.81 26.75 12.06
N ALA A 335 0.15 25.59 12.19
CA ALA A 335 0.73 24.44 12.88
C ALA A 335 2.00 23.94 12.18
N VAL A 336 2.01 23.87 10.85
CA VAL A 336 3.19 23.48 10.07
C VAL A 336 4.32 24.50 10.20
N LYS A 337 4.02 25.80 10.22
CA LYS A 337 5.00 26.85 10.53
C LYS A 337 5.65 26.64 11.89
N ALA A 338 4.85 26.36 12.92
CA ALA A 338 5.35 26.12 14.27
C ALA A 338 6.22 24.85 14.36
N ILE A 339 5.82 23.77 13.67
CA ILE A 339 6.59 22.52 13.60
C ILE A 339 7.97 22.76 12.96
N ALA A 340 8.04 23.46 11.82
CA ALA A 340 9.31 23.81 11.18
C ALA A 340 10.19 24.66 12.12
N GLY A 341 9.60 25.66 12.78
CA GLY A 341 10.31 26.49 13.76
C GLY A 341 10.92 25.69 14.92
N ARG A 342 10.27 24.60 15.36
CA ARG A 342 10.83 23.72 16.41
C ARG A 342 12.06 22.95 15.95
N PHE A 343 12.10 22.49 14.69
CA PHE A 343 13.32 21.91 14.14
C PHE A 343 14.47 22.92 14.15
N ALA A 344 14.19 24.19 13.83
CA ALA A 344 15.19 25.26 13.91
C ALA A 344 15.69 25.44 15.35
N ASP A 345 14.79 25.57 16.33
CA ASP A 345 15.14 25.71 17.74
C ASP A 345 15.98 24.52 18.27
N ALA A 346 15.62 23.30 17.87
CA ALA A 346 16.35 22.10 18.27
C ALA A 346 17.75 22.03 17.64
N ALA A 347 17.90 22.41 16.38
CA ALA A 347 19.19 22.49 15.72
C ALA A 347 20.09 23.57 16.35
N GLU A 348 19.55 24.75 16.65
CA GLU A 348 20.27 25.83 17.36
C GLU A 348 20.71 25.40 18.77
N LYS A 349 19.88 24.63 19.48
CA LYS A 349 20.24 24.06 20.79
C LYS A 349 21.40 23.07 20.66
N LEU A 350 21.32 22.12 19.73
CA LEU A 350 22.37 21.13 19.49
C LEU A 350 23.69 21.77 19.02
N LEU A 351 23.61 22.87 18.28
CA LEU A 351 24.78 23.58 17.76
C LEU A 351 25.70 24.10 18.88
N LYS A 352 25.14 24.51 20.03
CA LYS A 352 25.90 25.06 21.18
C LYS A 352 26.94 24.09 21.74
N ASP A 353 26.61 22.80 21.73
CA ASP A 353 27.42 21.74 22.36
C ASP A 353 28.14 20.86 21.32
N THR A 354 28.02 21.17 20.02
CA THR A 354 28.60 20.37 18.94
C THR A 354 29.94 20.97 18.50
N THR A 355 30.99 20.15 18.47
CA THR A 355 32.37 20.58 18.14
C THR A 355 32.84 20.10 16.77
N ASP A 356 32.20 19.09 16.17
CA ASP A 356 32.55 18.62 14.83
C ASP A 356 32.11 19.62 13.77
N GLU A 357 33.03 20.03 12.89
CA GLU A 357 32.80 21.09 11.89
C GLU A 357 31.70 20.72 10.88
N THR A 358 31.61 19.44 10.50
CA THR A 358 30.60 18.97 9.54
C THR A 358 29.22 18.99 10.18
N GLN A 359 29.10 18.50 11.41
CA GLN A 359 27.86 18.54 12.18
C GLN A 359 27.44 19.99 12.48
N GLN A 360 28.37 20.88 12.81
CA GLN A 360 28.09 22.31 12.99
C GLN A 360 27.52 22.93 11.71
N ARG A 361 28.11 22.61 10.54
CA ARG A 361 27.60 23.06 9.25
C ARG A 361 26.16 22.57 9.03
N PHE A 362 25.89 21.28 9.21
CA PHE A 362 24.57 20.71 9.00
C PHE A 362 23.51 21.25 9.95
N LEU A 363 23.83 21.36 11.25
CA LEU A 363 22.93 21.95 12.23
C LEU A 363 22.64 23.42 11.91
N GLY A 364 23.65 24.19 11.45
CA GLY A 364 23.46 25.56 10.99
C GLY A 364 22.54 25.65 9.76
N MET A 365 22.72 24.76 8.79
CA MET A 365 21.86 24.65 7.60
C MET A 365 20.40 24.34 7.98
N ILE A 366 20.17 23.39 8.90
CA ILE A 366 18.84 23.06 9.41
C ILE A 366 18.23 24.26 10.13
N ALA A 367 18.97 24.89 11.05
CA ALA A 367 18.49 26.05 11.80
C ALA A 367 18.01 27.18 10.89
N GLN A 368 18.81 27.51 9.87
CA GLN A 368 18.47 28.55 8.90
C GLN A 368 17.28 28.16 8.03
N SER A 369 17.32 26.95 7.44
CA SER A 369 16.29 26.51 6.50
C SER A 369 14.94 26.32 7.18
N ALA A 370 14.88 25.60 8.31
CA ALA A 370 13.64 25.30 9.02
C ALA A 370 12.96 26.53 9.63
N ARG A 371 13.72 27.62 9.88
CA ARG A 371 13.14 28.90 10.29
C ARG A 371 12.38 29.59 9.16
N LYS A 372 12.78 29.33 7.91
CA LYS A 372 12.28 30.00 6.71
C LYS A 372 11.26 29.17 5.94
N VAL A 373 11.62 27.97 5.51
CA VAL A 373 10.79 27.11 4.66
C VAL A 373 10.07 26.04 5.50
N PRO A 374 8.84 25.63 5.13
CA PRO A 374 8.09 26.03 3.95
C PRO A 374 7.21 27.28 4.13
N TRP A 375 7.34 28.03 5.25
CA TRP A 375 6.52 29.23 5.45
C TRP A 375 6.74 30.25 4.33
N HIS A 376 7.98 30.61 4.07
CA HIS A 376 8.35 31.35 2.86
C HIS A 376 8.70 30.36 1.73
N LYS A 377 8.65 30.84 0.49
CA LYS A 377 9.12 30.07 -0.66
C LYS A 377 10.62 29.75 -0.52
N PRO A 378 11.09 28.58 -0.97
CA PRO A 378 12.52 28.28 -1.04
C PRO A 378 13.21 29.20 -2.05
N GLU A 379 14.45 29.58 -1.72
CA GLU A 379 15.31 30.44 -2.56
C GLU A 379 16.63 29.74 -2.93
N THR A 380 16.90 28.57 -2.36
CA THR A 380 18.07 27.73 -2.70
C THR A 380 17.63 26.31 -3.03
N PHE A 381 18.47 25.59 -3.78
CA PHE A 381 18.27 24.19 -4.12
C PHE A 381 18.14 23.32 -2.86
N TYR A 382 18.96 23.57 -1.84
CA TYR A 382 18.89 22.90 -0.56
C TYR A 382 17.55 23.15 0.17
N GLU A 383 17.07 24.40 0.21
CA GLU A 383 15.75 24.71 0.78
C GLU A 383 14.62 24.00 0.03
N GLY A 384 14.74 23.86 -1.30
CA GLY A 384 13.84 23.08 -2.13
C GLY A 384 13.81 21.59 -1.76
N LEU A 385 14.98 20.96 -1.62
CA LEU A 385 15.10 19.56 -1.20
C LEU A 385 14.50 19.33 0.21
N ASN A 386 14.78 20.22 1.17
CA ASN A 386 14.16 20.16 2.50
C ASN A 386 12.63 20.26 2.42
N THR A 387 12.11 21.16 1.59
CA THR A 387 10.67 21.35 1.44
C THR A 387 9.97 20.07 0.96
N LEU A 388 10.57 19.32 0.03
CA LEU A 388 10.01 18.04 -0.44
C LEU A 388 9.90 17.00 0.70
N TRP A 389 10.99 16.75 1.42
CA TRP A 389 10.98 15.79 2.54
C TRP A 389 10.06 16.24 3.66
N PHE A 390 10.18 17.50 4.09
CA PHE A 390 9.40 18.04 5.19
C PHE A 390 7.90 18.00 4.89
N LEU A 391 7.47 18.41 3.70
CA LEU A 391 6.06 18.34 3.31
C LEU A 391 5.54 16.91 3.27
N ARG A 392 6.31 15.96 2.74
CA ARG A 392 5.93 14.54 2.71
C ARG A 392 5.63 14.03 4.11
N GLU A 393 6.54 14.26 5.05
CA GLU A 393 6.40 13.75 6.42
C GLU A 393 5.35 14.51 7.25
N VAL A 394 5.32 15.84 7.17
CA VAL A 394 4.37 16.64 7.95
C VAL A 394 2.93 16.42 7.48
N CYS A 395 2.68 16.33 6.16
CA CYS A 395 1.36 16.02 5.62
C CYS A 395 0.84 14.70 6.20
N GLY A 396 1.63 13.62 6.10
CA GLY A 396 1.20 12.32 6.60
C GLY A 396 0.98 12.31 8.11
N SER A 397 1.83 13.04 8.85
CA SER A 397 1.82 13.07 10.31
C SER A 397 0.70 13.90 10.92
N ILE A 398 0.26 14.99 10.28
CA ILE A 398 -0.80 15.86 10.85
C ILE A 398 -2.18 15.55 10.29
N GLU A 399 -2.26 15.04 9.07
CA GLU A 399 -3.53 14.67 8.44
C GLU A 399 -3.97 13.25 8.75
N GLY A 400 -3.01 12.38 9.05
CA GLY A 400 -3.27 10.95 9.22
C GLY A 400 -3.50 10.21 7.90
N LEU A 401 -3.00 10.76 6.80
CA LEU A 401 -3.02 10.17 5.45
C LEU A 401 -1.66 9.52 5.13
N ALA A 402 -1.63 8.47 4.31
CA ALA A 402 -0.35 7.93 3.83
C ALA A 402 0.16 8.74 2.63
N THR A 403 1.40 9.24 2.70
CA THR A 403 2.04 9.99 1.62
C THR A 403 3.21 9.20 1.01
N ASN A 404 3.11 8.84 -0.27
CA ASN A 404 4.04 7.86 -0.88
C ASN A 404 4.98 8.47 -1.94
N SER A 405 4.94 9.78 -2.17
CA SER A 405 5.75 10.44 -3.21
C SER A 405 6.54 11.64 -2.66
N LEU A 406 7.73 11.87 -3.22
CA LEU A 406 8.57 13.06 -3.09
C LEU A 406 8.50 13.96 -4.35
N GLY A 407 7.55 13.70 -5.25
CA GLY A 407 7.32 14.52 -6.45
C GLY A 407 8.33 14.27 -7.57
N ARG A 408 8.65 15.32 -8.34
CA ARG A 408 9.53 15.30 -9.52
C ARG A 408 10.68 16.31 -9.35
N PRO A 409 11.67 16.02 -8.50
CA PRO A 409 12.67 16.99 -8.05
C PRO A 409 13.52 17.57 -9.19
N ASP A 410 13.78 16.82 -10.25
CA ASP A 410 14.55 17.27 -11.41
C ASP A 410 13.86 18.37 -12.23
N MET A 411 12.54 18.41 -12.19
CA MET A 411 11.73 19.47 -12.79
C MET A 411 11.43 20.57 -11.77
N MET A 412 10.92 20.20 -10.59
CA MET A 412 10.45 21.11 -9.54
C MET A 412 11.55 22.01 -8.97
N LEU A 413 12.81 21.53 -8.93
CA LEU A 413 13.93 22.25 -8.32
C LEU A 413 14.91 22.81 -9.36
N SER A 414 14.62 22.67 -10.65
CA SER A 414 15.53 23.03 -11.75
C SER A 414 15.93 24.50 -11.76
N GLU A 415 15.00 25.41 -11.44
CA GLU A 415 15.26 26.84 -11.37
C GLU A 415 16.18 27.19 -10.18
N LEU A 416 15.88 26.65 -9.00
CA LEU A 416 16.67 26.87 -7.78
C LEU A 416 18.12 26.38 -7.96
N TYR A 417 18.28 25.19 -8.54
CA TYR A 417 19.60 24.67 -8.89
C TYR A 417 20.35 25.58 -9.86
N ARG A 418 19.70 26.03 -10.93
CA ARG A 418 20.35 26.91 -11.93
C ARG A 418 20.80 28.23 -11.32
N GLN A 419 19.98 28.81 -10.44
CA GLN A 419 20.29 30.05 -9.74
C GLN A 419 21.48 29.89 -8.79
N ASP A 420 21.51 28.82 -7.99
CA ASP A 420 22.59 28.57 -7.03
C ASP A 420 23.93 28.27 -7.75
N ILE A 421 23.91 27.46 -8.81
CA ILE A 421 25.10 27.21 -9.63
C ILE A 421 25.56 28.50 -10.32
N GLY A 422 24.63 29.28 -10.88
CA GLY A 422 24.95 30.51 -11.62
C GLY A 422 25.50 31.64 -10.75
N SER A 423 25.09 31.70 -9.48
CA SER A 423 25.60 32.66 -8.49
C SER A 423 26.90 32.20 -7.81
N GLY A 424 27.26 30.92 -7.93
CA GLY A 424 28.41 30.33 -7.26
C GLY A 424 28.19 30.02 -5.78
N CYS A 425 26.95 30.12 -5.28
CA CYS A 425 26.59 29.76 -3.90
C CYS A 425 26.53 28.24 -3.67
N LEU A 426 26.48 27.46 -4.77
CA LEU A 426 26.52 25.99 -4.75
C LEU A 426 27.42 25.52 -5.91
N THR A 427 28.26 24.52 -5.64
CA THR A 427 29.00 23.79 -6.67
C THR A 427 28.25 22.52 -7.10
N LYS A 428 28.59 21.95 -8.26
CA LYS A 428 27.97 20.69 -8.71
C LYS A 428 28.29 19.54 -7.77
N GLU A 429 29.48 19.54 -7.18
CA GLU A 429 29.96 18.56 -6.21
C GLU A 429 29.16 18.64 -4.90
N GLU A 430 28.89 19.86 -4.41
CA GLU A 430 28.03 20.07 -3.23
C GLU A 430 26.58 19.69 -3.50
N ALA A 431 26.05 20.01 -4.69
CA ALA A 431 24.72 19.58 -5.11
C ALA A 431 24.60 18.05 -5.15
N TYR A 432 25.64 17.36 -5.64
CA TYR A 432 25.70 15.90 -5.66
C TYR A 432 25.74 15.31 -4.24
N ASP A 433 26.54 15.85 -3.32
CA ASP A 433 26.56 15.42 -1.91
C ASP A 433 25.18 15.58 -1.24
N LEU A 434 24.50 16.70 -1.49
CA LEU A 434 23.13 16.92 -1.00
C LEU A 434 22.14 15.91 -1.56
N ILE A 435 22.21 15.58 -2.85
CA ILE A 435 21.36 14.57 -3.49
C ILE A 435 21.63 13.18 -2.91
N CYS A 436 22.90 12.80 -2.74
CA CYS A 436 23.27 11.54 -2.08
C CYS A 436 22.61 11.44 -0.69
N ARG A 437 22.74 12.48 0.12
CA ARG A 437 22.16 12.55 1.47
C ARG A 437 20.64 12.62 1.48
N PHE A 438 20.02 13.22 0.46
CA PHE A 438 18.57 13.30 0.31
C PHE A 438 17.95 11.92 0.07
N LEU A 439 18.66 11.02 -0.61
CA LEU A 439 18.15 9.70 -0.97
C LEU A 439 18.23 8.68 0.19
N LEU A 440 19.29 8.75 1.01
CA LEU A 440 19.56 7.78 2.08
C LEU A 440 18.37 7.52 3.04
N PRO A 441 17.61 8.54 3.50
CA PRO A 441 16.52 8.30 4.44
C PRO A 441 15.50 7.28 3.96
N ALA A 442 15.15 7.28 2.67
CA ALA A 442 14.16 6.34 2.15
C ALA A 442 14.64 4.88 2.18
N ASP A 443 15.94 4.63 2.04
CA ASP A 443 16.54 3.27 2.09
C ASP A 443 16.81 2.79 3.51
N CYS A 444 17.00 3.71 4.46
CA CYS A 444 17.41 3.37 5.83
C CYS A 444 16.25 3.18 6.82
N LEU A 445 15.00 3.47 6.42
CA LEU A 445 13.84 3.35 7.32
C LEU A 445 13.49 1.90 7.71
N TYR A 446 13.94 0.92 6.92
CA TYR A 446 13.64 -0.50 7.12
C TYR A 446 14.88 -1.38 7.00
N ASP A 447 14.85 -2.49 7.73
CA ASP A 447 15.86 -3.54 7.60
C ASP A 447 15.56 -4.40 6.35
N LYS A 448 16.23 -4.06 5.25
CA LYS A 448 16.11 -4.75 3.95
C LYS A 448 16.69 -6.17 3.92
N ASP A 449 17.38 -6.58 4.98
CA ASP A 449 17.92 -7.93 5.12
C ASP A 449 16.98 -8.85 5.92
N LYS A 450 15.95 -8.27 6.55
CA LYS A 450 14.89 -9.05 7.16
C LYS A 450 14.20 -9.90 6.08
N GLN A 451 13.72 -11.08 6.46
CA GLN A 451 13.04 -11.96 5.52
C GLN A 451 11.68 -11.39 5.10
N VAL A 452 11.42 -11.34 3.79
CA VAL A 452 10.10 -11.02 3.22
C VAL A 452 9.21 -12.26 3.33
N VAL A 453 8.29 -12.24 4.30
CA VAL A 453 7.39 -13.38 4.60
C VAL A 453 5.99 -13.18 4.06
N ALA A 454 5.27 -14.29 3.87
CA ALA A 454 3.88 -14.30 3.43
C ALA A 454 2.92 -13.66 4.46
N GLY A 455 2.06 -12.74 3.99
CA GLY A 455 1.03 -12.07 4.77
C GLY A 455 1.07 -10.54 4.62
N GLY A 456 -0.08 -9.87 4.74
CA GLY A 456 -0.20 -8.42 4.53
C GLY A 456 0.73 -7.56 5.41
N GLY A 457 1.04 -8.00 6.63
CA GLY A 457 2.02 -7.34 7.49
C GLY A 457 3.49 -7.69 7.20
N GLY A 458 3.74 -8.79 6.49
CA GLY A 458 5.10 -9.29 6.22
C GLY A 458 5.82 -8.52 5.11
N ILE A 459 5.10 -8.04 4.09
CA ILE A 459 5.65 -7.23 2.99
C ILE A 459 5.70 -5.73 3.36
N ALA A 460 4.70 -5.23 4.10
CA ALA A 460 4.68 -3.86 4.63
C ALA A 460 5.81 -3.59 5.66
N ALA A 461 6.52 -4.64 6.09
CA ALA A 461 7.69 -4.55 6.95
C ALA A 461 9.02 -4.34 6.17
N HIS A 462 8.98 -4.19 4.85
CA HIS A 462 10.17 -4.03 4.00
C HIS A 462 10.24 -2.72 3.23
N GLU A 463 9.11 -2.03 3.04
CA GLU A 463 9.08 -0.76 2.32
C GLU A 463 7.95 0.17 2.76
N LEU A 464 8.11 1.46 2.45
CA LEU A 464 7.09 2.50 2.61
C LEU A 464 6.49 2.98 1.30
N GLU A 465 6.83 2.31 0.20
CA GLU A 465 6.47 2.73 -1.15
C GLU A 465 6.88 4.17 -1.46
N ILE A 466 7.90 4.72 -0.78
CA ILE A 466 8.39 6.08 -1.04
C ILE A 466 8.95 6.12 -2.45
N THR A 467 8.43 7.03 -3.26
CA THR A 467 8.79 7.18 -4.65
C THR A 467 9.19 8.60 -5.00
N PHE A 468 9.89 8.75 -6.12
CA PHE A 468 9.90 10.01 -6.84
C PHE A 468 10.01 9.75 -8.34
N THR A 469 9.71 10.80 -9.10
CA THR A 469 9.65 10.76 -10.57
C THR A 469 10.81 11.54 -11.17
N LEU A 470 11.39 11.01 -12.25
CA LEU A 470 12.45 11.63 -13.03
C LEU A 470 12.15 11.60 -14.52
N GLY A 471 12.71 12.56 -15.25
CA GLY A 471 12.63 12.69 -16.70
C GLY A 471 11.21 12.80 -17.22
N GLY A 472 10.98 12.50 -18.50
CA GLY A 472 9.71 12.73 -19.21
C GLY A 472 9.72 14.08 -19.92
N CYS A 473 8.60 14.82 -19.90
CA CYS A 473 8.51 16.13 -20.53
C CYS A 473 8.05 17.27 -19.59
N ASP A 474 8.32 18.51 -19.97
CA ASP A 474 7.81 19.72 -19.33
C ASP A 474 6.37 20.04 -19.77
N GLU A 475 5.81 21.15 -19.29
CA GLU A 475 4.45 21.60 -19.65
C GLU A 475 4.28 21.90 -21.15
N HIS A 476 5.37 22.18 -21.86
CA HIS A 476 5.39 22.44 -23.30
C HIS A 476 5.61 21.17 -24.14
N GLY A 477 6.00 20.06 -23.49
CA GLY A 477 6.29 18.78 -24.12
C GLY A 477 7.75 18.59 -24.50
N ASN A 478 8.67 19.45 -24.06
CA ASN A 478 10.10 19.26 -24.26
C ASN A 478 10.64 18.23 -23.26
N GLU A 479 11.63 17.44 -23.68
CA GLU A 479 12.26 16.46 -22.79
C GLU A 479 12.90 17.13 -21.55
N VAL A 480 12.65 16.55 -20.38
CA VAL A 480 13.36 16.87 -19.14
C VAL A 480 14.46 15.84 -18.96
N PHE A 481 15.69 16.23 -19.27
CA PHE A 481 16.88 15.46 -18.93
C PHE A 481 18.01 16.45 -18.65
N ASN A 482 18.28 16.69 -17.37
CA ASN A 482 19.17 17.77 -16.92
C ASN A 482 20.19 17.27 -15.88
N ASP A 483 21.06 18.17 -15.41
CA ASP A 483 22.08 17.86 -14.40
C ASP A 483 21.50 17.21 -13.12
N ILE A 484 20.32 17.64 -12.68
CA ILE A 484 19.65 17.07 -11.51
C ILE A 484 19.23 15.63 -11.80
N THR A 485 18.59 15.37 -12.95
CA THR A 485 18.23 14.01 -13.39
C THR A 485 19.46 13.09 -13.38
N ARG A 486 20.59 13.58 -13.92
CA ARG A 486 21.86 12.84 -13.95
C ARG A 486 22.39 12.53 -12.56
N MET A 487 22.41 13.53 -11.68
CA MET A 487 22.92 13.38 -10.32
C MET A 487 22.07 12.40 -9.51
N PHE A 488 20.74 12.43 -9.63
CA PHE A 488 19.86 11.47 -8.95
C PHE A 488 20.08 10.03 -9.43
N LEU A 489 20.10 9.80 -10.75
CA LEU A 489 20.37 8.47 -11.31
C LEU A 489 21.76 7.96 -10.89
N LYS A 490 22.77 8.82 -10.97
CA LYS A 490 24.14 8.51 -10.56
C LYS A 490 24.21 8.15 -9.07
N ALA A 491 23.63 8.98 -8.20
CA ALA A 491 23.65 8.77 -6.75
C ALA A 491 22.91 7.47 -6.38
N HIS A 492 21.75 7.21 -6.97
CA HIS A 492 20.99 5.99 -6.74
C HIS A 492 21.77 4.72 -7.11
N HIS A 493 22.49 4.78 -8.24
CA HIS A 493 23.35 3.70 -8.70
C HIS A 493 24.57 3.50 -7.81
N GLU A 494 25.36 4.55 -7.55
CA GLU A 494 26.61 4.48 -6.80
C GLU A 494 26.39 4.07 -5.33
N LEU A 495 25.30 4.53 -4.72
CA LEU A 495 24.95 4.19 -3.33
C LEU A 495 24.25 2.83 -3.20
N LYS A 496 24.01 2.13 -4.32
CA LYS A 496 23.32 0.84 -4.38
C LYS A 496 21.94 0.83 -3.68
N LEU A 497 21.18 1.90 -3.83
CA LEU A 497 19.89 2.05 -3.16
C LEU A 497 18.81 1.13 -3.75
N ILE A 498 17.85 0.73 -2.92
CA ILE A 498 16.60 0.09 -3.36
C ILE A 498 15.48 1.11 -3.27
N TYR A 499 15.54 2.00 -2.28
CA TYR A 499 14.61 3.08 -2.03
C TYR A 499 15.31 4.45 -2.00
N PRO A 500 14.62 5.54 -2.36
CA PRO A 500 13.24 5.57 -2.83
C PRO A 500 13.11 4.95 -4.23
N LYS A 501 11.92 4.44 -4.52
CA LYS A 501 11.62 3.80 -5.80
C LYS A 501 11.61 4.83 -6.92
N LEU A 502 12.46 4.64 -7.92
CA LEU A 502 12.53 5.54 -9.06
C LEU A 502 11.45 5.21 -10.08
N HIS A 503 10.69 6.23 -10.49
CA HIS A 503 9.86 6.18 -11.68
C HIS A 503 10.46 7.10 -12.74
N CYS A 504 11.06 6.50 -13.76
CA CYS A 504 11.65 7.21 -14.88
C CYS A 504 10.63 7.32 -16.00
N ARG A 505 10.15 8.54 -16.24
CA ARG A 505 9.29 8.85 -17.39
C ARG A 505 10.12 8.92 -18.65
N PHE A 506 9.60 8.40 -19.75
CA PHE A 506 10.28 8.39 -21.05
C PHE A 506 9.27 8.35 -22.20
N GLY A 507 9.74 8.46 -23.44
CA GLY A 507 8.96 8.29 -24.65
C GLY A 507 9.80 7.70 -25.77
N LYS A 508 9.19 7.50 -26.94
CA LYS A 508 9.87 6.89 -28.09
C LYS A 508 11.07 7.71 -28.60
N ASP A 509 11.01 9.03 -28.40
CA ASP A 509 12.01 10.00 -28.84
C ASP A 509 13.01 10.40 -27.73
N THR A 510 12.95 9.74 -26.56
CA THR A 510 13.83 10.05 -25.41
C THR A 510 15.32 10.04 -25.79
N THR A 511 16.17 10.87 -25.20
CA THR A 511 17.60 10.91 -25.52
C THR A 511 18.31 9.59 -25.15
N PRO A 512 19.19 9.03 -26.02
CA PRO A 512 19.89 7.76 -25.74
C PRO A 512 20.67 7.75 -24.43
N GLU A 513 21.30 8.86 -24.07
CA GLU A 513 22.08 9.01 -22.84
C GLU A 513 21.20 8.85 -21.58
N TYR A 514 19.95 9.33 -21.60
CA TYR A 514 19.04 9.15 -20.47
C TYR A 514 18.66 7.68 -20.28
N LEU A 515 18.36 6.96 -21.37
CA LEU A 515 18.12 5.52 -21.31
C LEU A 515 19.37 4.75 -20.84
N GLU A 516 20.56 5.14 -21.29
CA GLU A 516 21.81 4.52 -20.83
C GLU A 516 21.97 4.63 -19.30
N MET A 517 21.72 5.81 -18.73
CA MET A 517 21.82 6.02 -17.29
C MET A 517 20.75 5.25 -16.50
N ILE A 518 19.52 5.16 -17.00
CA ILE A 518 18.48 4.32 -16.39
C ILE A 518 18.92 2.85 -16.39
N ASN A 519 19.47 2.41 -17.52
CA ASN A 519 19.81 1.01 -17.74
C ASN A 519 21.03 0.52 -16.94
N CYS A 520 21.83 1.41 -16.35
CA CYS A 520 22.95 1.03 -15.47
C CYS A 520 22.52 0.12 -14.31
N ASP A 521 21.43 0.45 -13.62
CA ASP A 521 20.91 -0.36 -12.51
C ASP A 521 20.29 -1.67 -13.03
N ILE A 522 19.47 -1.60 -14.08
CA ILE A 522 18.77 -2.76 -14.65
C ILE A 522 19.76 -3.83 -15.15
N LEU A 523 20.81 -3.42 -15.88
CA LEU A 523 21.81 -4.32 -16.45
C LEU A 523 22.81 -4.85 -15.43
N SER A 524 22.93 -4.23 -14.26
CA SER A 524 23.78 -4.70 -13.16
C SER A 524 23.07 -5.66 -12.20
N GLY A 525 21.88 -6.17 -12.58
CA GLY A 525 21.09 -7.07 -11.72
C GLY A 525 20.36 -6.35 -10.59
N ARG A 526 20.22 -5.02 -10.67
CA ARG A 526 19.52 -4.19 -9.69
C ARG A 526 18.25 -3.60 -10.28
N SER A 527 17.16 -4.38 -10.25
CA SER A 527 15.86 -3.97 -10.81
C SER A 527 15.07 -3.09 -9.84
N VAL A 528 15.43 -1.80 -9.81
CA VAL A 528 14.95 -0.78 -8.84
C VAL A 528 14.16 0.37 -9.49
N ILE A 529 14.09 0.39 -10.81
CA ILE A 529 13.45 1.46 -11.60
C ILE A 529 12.15 0.96 -12.25
N ASN A 530 11.11 1.78 -12.19
CA ASN A 530 9.92 1.67 -13.05
C ASN A 530 10.06 2.62 -14.24
N LEU A 531 9.70 2.15 -15.44
CA LEU A 531 9.68 2.96 -16.65
C LEU A 531 8.23 3.34 -17.00
N VAL A 532 7.97 4.62 -17.21
CA VAL A 532 6.61 5.14 -17.45
C VAL A 532 6.55 5.91 -18.76
N ASN A 533 5.67 5.50 -19.66
CA ASN A 533 5.65 5.98 -21.03
C ASN A 533 4.70 7.17 -21.22
N ASP A 534 5.29 8.35 -21.39
CA ASP A 534 4.58 9.61 -21.65
C ASP A 534 3.73 9.53 -22.93
N ASP A 535 4.17 8.76 -23.92
CA ASP A 535 3.49 8.60 -25.20
C ASP A 535 2.09 7.96 -25.10
N CYS A 536 1.78 7.28 -23.99
CA CYS A 536 0.48 6.68 -23.72
C CYS A 536 -0.20 7.26 -22.46
N VAL A 537 0.55 7.46 -21.38
CA VAL A 537 -0.01 7.98 -20.12
C VAL A 537 -0.61 9.38 -20.30
N ILE A 538 0.09 10.30 -20.97
CA ILE A 538 -0.41 11.67 -21.16
C ILE A 538 -1.71 11.67 -22.00
N PRO A 539 -1.78 11.00 -23.18
CA PRO A 539 -3.04 10.85 -23.91
C PRO A 539 -4.16 10.22 -23.08
N ALA A 540 -3.85 9.24 -22.22
CA ALA A 540 -4.86 8.60 -21.37
C ALA A 540 -5.47 9.59 -20.37
N GLN A 541 -4.64 10.40 -19.71
CA GLN A 541 -5.11 11.43 -18.79
C GLN A 541 -5.96 12.49 -19.52
N VAL A 542 -5.55 12.90 -20.73
CA VAL A 542 -6.31 13.85 -21.55
C VAL A 542 -7.64 13.26 -21.99
N ARG A 543 -7.69 11.98 -22.36
CA ARG A 543 -8.93 11.27 -22.70
C ARG A 543 -9.90 11.25 -21.52
N ALA A 544 -9.40 11.12 -20.29
CA ALA A 544 -10.19 11.23 -19.07
C ALA A 544 -10.64 12.67 -18.72
N GLY A 545 -10.45 13.63 -19.62
CA GLY A 545 -10.92 15.01 -19.47
C GLY A 545 -9.97 15.92 -18.70
N LYS A 546 -8.73 15.48 -18.44
CA LYS A 546 -7.71 16.30 -17.76
C LYS A 546 -7.02 17.23 -18.77
N ARG A 547 -6.58 18.40 -18.29
CA ARG A 547 -5.89 19.39 -19.14
C ARG A 547 -4.52 18.86 -19.55
N LEU A 548 -4.11 19.12 -20.79
CA LEU A 548 -2.83 18.66 -21.32
C LEU A 548 -1.65 19.19 -20.50
N GLU A 549 -1.65 20.46 -20.10
CA GLU A 549 -0.57 21.02 -19.28
C GLU A 549 -0.41 20.30 -17.94
N ASN A 550 -1.53 19.91 -17.31
CA ASN A 550 -1.52 19.20 -16.04
C ASN A 550 -1.09 17.75 -16.25
N ALA A 551 -1.62 17.10 -17.29
CA ALA A 551 -1.29 15.74 -17.66
C ALA A 551 0.20 15.58 -17.98
N ARG A 552 0.88 16.59 -18.55
CA ARG A 552 2.34 16.56 -18.80
C ARG A 552 3.18 16.62 -17.52
N ASN A 553 2.64 17.19 -16.45
CA ASN A 553 3.33 17.35 -15.17
C ASN A 553 3.00 16.25 -14.15
N TYR A 554 2.40 15.13 -14.59
CA TYR A 554 2.09 14.03 -13.69
C TYR A 554 3.34 13.50 -12.97
N VAL A 555 3.11 13.02 -11.75
CA VAL A 555 4.07 12.27 -10.95
C VAL A 555 3.56 10.86 -10.72
N CYS A 556 4.46 9.97 -10.37
CA CYS A 556 4.12 8.62 -9.95
C CYS A 556 4.17 8.49 -8.42
N SER A 557 3.07 8.06 -7.83
CA SER A 557 2.95 7.78 -6.39
C SER A 557 2.89 6.28 -6.16
N GLY A 558 3.50 5.80 -5.07
CA GLY A 558 3.49 4.38 -4.71
C GLY A 558 3.99 3.47 -5.84
N CYS A 559 3.28 2.38 -6.10
CA CYS A 559 3.72 1.34 -7.01
C CYS A 559 3.56 1.71 -8.50
N TRP A 560 2.42 2.29 -8.90
CA TRP A 560 2.06 2.56 -10.30
C TRP A 560 1.18 3.80 -10.52
N ASP A 561 0.82 4.52 -9.46
CA ASP A 561 -0.26 5.50 -9.54
C ASP A 561 0.19 6.73 -10.31
N VAL A 562 -0.63 7.19 -11.26
CA VAL A 562 -0.40 8.44 -11.99
C VAL A 562 -1.23 9.53 -11.32
N VAL A 563 -0.55 10.54 -10.78
CA VAL A 563 -1.20 11.64 -10.04
C VAL A 563 -0.84 12.97 -10.69
N LEU A 564 -1.86 13.77 -11.00
CA LEU A 564 -1.68 15.18 -11.34
C LEU A 564 -1.53 15.97 -10.03
N GLU A 565 -0.30 15.99 -9.53
CA GLU A 565 0.10 16.65 -8.28
C GLU A 565 -0.43 18.10 -8.21
N SER A 566 -0.82 18.54 -7.01
CA SER A 566 -1.54 19.80 -6.72
C SER A 566 -3.00 19.92 -7.21
N TYR A 567 -3.45 19.10 -8.18
CA TYR A 567 -4.78 19.26 -8.79
C TYR A 567 -5.77 18.16 -8.44
N GLU A 568 -5.28 16.98 -8.08
CA GLU A 568 -6.07 15.75 -8.09
C GLU A 568 -6.17 15.06 -6.73
N ASN A 569 -7.38 14.60 -6.39
CA ASN A 569 -7.60 13.60 -5.34
C ASN A 569 -7.85 12.22 -5.98
N MET A 570 -6.76 11.55 -6.33
CA MET A 570 -6.78 10.20 -6.88
C MET A 570 -6.92 9.19 -5.74
N ALA A 571 -7.91 8.30 -5.82
CA ALA A 571 -8.00 7.10 -4.99
C ALA A 571 -7.54 5.89 -5.80
N THR A 572 -6.48 5.18 -5.40
CA THR A 572 -5.88 4.09 -6.20
C THR A 572 -6.00 2.70 -5.59
N GLY A 573 -6.43 2.61 -4.34
CA GLY A 573 -6.57 1.34 -3.62
C GLY A 573 -7.76 0.45 -4.00
N ASP A 574 -8.37 0.57 -5.19
CA ASP A 574 -9.67 -0.04 -5.55
C ASP A 574 -9.59 -1.19 -6.57
N TYR A 575 -9.08 -2.34 -6.16
CA TYR A 575 -8.83 -3.49 -7.05
C TYR A 575 -10.07 -4.35 -7.25
N PHE A 576 -10.37 -4.75 -8.49
CA PHE A 576 -11.48 -5.66 -8.81
C PHE A 576 -10.98 -7.00 -9.35
N SER A 577 -11.46 -8.11 -8.77
CA SER A 577 -11.09 -9.46 -9.20
C SER A 577 -12.00 -9.95 -10.33
N LEU A 578 -11.52 -9.89 -11.57
CA LEU A 578 -12.23 -10.50 -12.70
C LEU A 578 -12.38 -12.02 -12.50
N MET A 579 -11.33 -12.61 -11.95
CA MET A 579 -11.20 -14.06 -11.77
C MET A 579 -12.19 -14.62 -10.75
N ARG A 580 -12.49 -13.89 -9.68
CA ARG A 580 -13.51 -14.33 -8.71
C ARG A 580 -14.90 -14.43 -9.35
N ILE A 581 -15.21 -13.58 -10.33
CA ILE A 581 -16.47 -13.64 -11.06
C ILE A 581 -16.50 -14.83 -12.04
N LEU A 582 -15.39 -15.10 -12.73
CA LEU A 582 -15.25 -16.31 -13.55
C LEU A 582 -15.46 -17.58 -12.72
N GLU A 583 -14.82 -17.65 -11.55
CA GLU A 583 -14.96 -18.78 -10.62
C GLU A 583 -16.43 -19.00 -10.22
N ALA A 584 -17.14 -17.95 -9.78
CA ALA A 584 -18.55 -18.06 -9.39
C ALA A 584 -19.49 -18.38 -10.57
N SER A 585 -19.09 -18.07 -11.81
CA SER A 585 -19.82 -18.41 -13.03
C SER A 585 -19.67 -19.88 -13.43
N ILE A 586 -18.67 -20.59 -12.88
CA ILE A 586 -18.40 -22.01 -13.16
C ILE A 586 -18.72 -22.89 -11.95
N HIS A 587 -18.18 -22.56 -10.78
CA HIS A 587 -18.28 -23.35 -9.57
C HIS A 587 -19.45 -22.90 -8.72
N ASP A 588 -20.06 -23.82 -7.97
CA ASP A 588 -21.07 -23.45 -6.98
C ASP A 588 -20.39 -22.82 -5.76
N CYS A 589 -20.51 -21.50 -5.68
CA CYS A 589 -19.95 -20.66 -4.63
C CYS A 589 -21.08 -20.13 -3.71
N PRO A 590 -21.66 -20.95 -2.81
CA PRO A 590 -22.77 -20.53 -1.94
C PRO A 590 -22.41 -19.33 -1.05
N GLU A 591 -21.14 -19.11 -0.77
CA GLU A 591 -20.62 -17.92 -0.08
C GLU A 591 -20.84 -16.63 -0.86
N MET A 592 -20.90 -16.66 -2.20
CA MET A 592 -21.17 -15.48 -3.02
C MET A 592 -22.63 -15.04 -2.91
N LEU A 593 -23.56 -16.00 -2.74
CA LEU A 593 -24.98 -15.70 -2.50
C LEU A 593 -25.18 -14.97 -1.16
N LYS A 594 -24.36 -15.28 -0.15
CA LYS A 594 -24.40 -14.60 1.16
C LYS A 594 -24.00 -13.12 1.08
N VAL A 595 -23.30 -12.73 0.02
CA VAL A 595 -22.87 -11.35 -0.25
C VAL A 595 -23.60 -10.72 -1.44
N ASP A 596 -24.78 -11.23 -1.76
CA ASP A 596 -25.64 -10.71 -2.83
C ASP A 596 -24.93 -10.61 -4.19
N ILE A 597 -24.10 -11.61 -4.49
CA ILE A 597 -23.50 -11.79 -5.81
C ILE A 597 -24.07 -13.06 -6.42
N ILE A 598 -24.92 -12.85 -7.42
CA ILE A 598 -25.56 -13.90 -8.21
C ILE A 598 -25.01 -13.79 -9.63
N CYS A 599 -24.30 -14.86 -10.04
CA CYS A 599 -23.71 -15.00 -11.36
C CYS A 599 -24.51 -16.02 -12.17
N ASP A 600 -24.84 -15.68 -13.42
CA ASP A 600 -25.36 -16.64 -14.38
C ASP A 600 -24.28 -17.70 -14.68
N LYS A 601 -24.67 -18.98 -14.64
CA LYS A 601 -23.76 -20.09 -14.90
C LYS A 601 -23.38 -20.15 -16.37
N LEU A 602 -22.15 -20.56 -16.66
CA LEU A 602 -21.71 -20.77 -18.04
C LEU A 602 -22.26 -22.08 -18.63
N ASP A 603 -22.66 -23.04 -17.79
CA ASP A 603 -23.24 -24.31 -18.21
C ASP A 603 -24.41 -24.11 -19.18
N GLU A 604 -24.54 -25.04 -20.11
CA GLU A 604 -25.64 -25.07 -21.10
C GLU A 604 -25.68 -23.89 -22.07
N ALA A 605 -24.68 -22.99 -22.08
CA ALA A 605 -24.56 -21.98 -23.12
C ALA A 605 -24.45 -22.64 -24.51
N GLU A 606 -25.30 -22.23 -25.44
CA GLU A 606 -25.45 -22.87 -26.76
C GLU A 606 -24.34 -22.47 -27.73
N ASN A 607 -23.70 -21.33 -27.49
CA ASN A 607 -22.63 -20.78 -28.32
C ASN A 607 -21.65 -19.93 -27.49
N PHE A 608 -20.50 -19.60 -28.10
CA PHE A 608 -19.47 -18.80 -27.43
C PHE A 608 -19.94 -17.38 -27.05
N GLU A 609 -20.79 -16.76 -27.87
CA GLU A 609 -21.28 -15.41 -27.60
C GLU A 609 -22.13 -15.39 -26.33
N GLU A 610 -22.93 -16.42 -26.09
CA GLU A 610 -23.68 -16.58 -24.85
C GLU A 610 -22.76 -16.77 -23.64
N VAL A 611 -21.67 -17.56 -23.76
CA VAL A 611 -20.65 -17.68 -22.70
C VAL A 611 -20.05 -16.31 -22.39
N TYR A 612 -19.66 -15.57 -23.42
CA TYR A 612 -19.08 -14.23 -23.29
C TYR A 612 -20.05 -13.27 -22.61
N GLN A 613 -21.31 -13.21 -23.05
CA GLN A 613 -22.33 -12.32 -22.52
C GLN A 613 -22.69 -12.64 -21.07
N ARG A 614 -22.83 -13.93 -20.70
CA ARG A 614 -23.09 -14.33 -19.31
C ARG A 614 -21.93 -13.92 -18.40
N LEU A 615 -20.68 -14.24 -18.76
CA LEU A 615 -19.51 -13.89 -17.95
C LEU A 615 -19.32 -12.37 -17.86
N PHE A 616 -19.33 -11.67 -18.99
CA PHE A 616 -19.10 -10.23 -19.03
C PHE A 616 -20.24 -9.46 -18.33
N GLY A 617 -21.49 -9.92 -18.50
CA GLY A 617 -22.65 -9.39 -17.78
C GLY A 617 -22.51 -9.55 -16.26
N ASN A 618 -22.06 -10.72 -15.79
CA ASN A 618 -21.76 -10.95 -14.37
C ASN A 618 -20.68 -9.96 -13.87
N ILE A 619 -19.59 -9.77 -14.63
CA ILE A 619 -18.50 -8.86 -14.27
C ILE A 619 -19.02 -7.42 -14.14
N ILE A 620 -19.66 -6.90 -15.17
CA ILE A 620 -20.14 -5.50 -15.18
C ILE A 620 -21.20 -5.27 -14.11
N LYS A 621 -22.09 -6.23 -13.86
CA LYS A 621 -23.08 -6.14 -12.77
C LYS A 621 -22.39 -5.92 -11.42
N VAL A 622 -21.37 -6.71 -11.10
CA VAL A 622 -20.69 -6.63 -9.79
C VAL A 622 -19.76 -5.41 -9.70
N VAL A 623 -19.08 -5.02 -10.78
CA VAL A 623 -18.31 -3.76 -10.85
C VAL A 623 -19.22 -2.58 -10.56
N ARG A 624 -20.38 -2.51 -11.22
CA ARG A 624 -21.36 -1.42 -11.01
C ARG A 624 -21.91 -1.41 -9.59
N GLN A 625 -22.18 -2.57 -9.00
CA GLN A 625 -22.58 -2.68 -7.59
C GLN A 625 -21.50 -2.11 -6.66
N MET A 626 -20.22 -2.47 -6.86
CA MET A 626 -19.10 -1.97 -6.06
C MET A 626 -18.97 -0.43 -6.17
N CYS A 627 -18.92 0.11 -7.39
CA CYS A 627 -18.80 1.55 -7.61
C CYS A 627 -20.00 2.32 -7.07
N ALA A 628 -21.22 1.77 -7.19
CA ALA A 628 -22.42 2.39 -6.63
C ALA A 628 -22.41 2.41 -5.09
N MET A 629 -21.95 1.33 -4.43
CA MET A 629 -21.79 1.32 -2.97
C MET A 629 -20.79 2.37 -2.51
N LYS A 630 -19.65 2.52 -3.21
CA LYS A 630 -18.66 3.56 -2.94
C LYS A 630 -19.25 4.96 -3.15
N GLY A 631 -19.90 5.21 -4.29
CA GLY A 631 -20.52 6.49 -4.62
C GLY A 631 -21.58 6.94 -3.60
N ARG A 632 -22.36 5.99 -3.05
CA ARG A 632 -23.37 6.30 -2.01
C ARG A 632 -22.78 6.50 -0.62
N ASN A 633 -21.83 5.66 -0.20
CA ASN A 633 -21.38 5.60 1.19
C ASN A 633 -20.07 6.37 1.44
N GLY A 634 -19.24 6.60 0.42
CA GLY A 634 -17.99 7.35 0.54
C GLY A 634 -18.17 8.82 0.92
N VAL A 635 -19.37 9.38 0.73
CA VAL A 635 -19.73 10.77 1.11
C VAL A 635 -19.53 11.08 2.60
N VAL A 636 -19.35 10.06 3.44
CA VAL A 636 -19.10 10.21 4.88
C VAL A 636 -17.67 10.67 5.20
N TRP A 637 -16.72 10.54 4.26
CA TRP A 637 -15.29 10.79 4.52
C TRP A 637 -14.97 12.17 5.13
N PRO A 638 -15.58 13.30 4.68
CA PRO A 638 -15.35 14.62 5.29
C PRO A 638 -15.77 14.70 6.77
N LYS A 639 -16.65 13.81 7.23
CA LYS A 639 -17.05 13.70 8.64
C LYS A 639 -16.12 12.78 9.43
N VAL A 640 -15.42 11.88 8.75
CA VAL A 640 -14.48 10.95 9.38
C VAL A 640 -13.13 11.64 9.60
N ASN A 641 -12.50 12.09 8.52
CA ASN A 641 -11.16 12.65 8.56
C ASN A 641 -10.98 13.69 7.44
N PRO A 642 -11.54 14.91 7.57
CA PRO A 642 -11.23 16.00 6.64
C PRO A 642 -9.73 16.31 6.70
N SER A 643 -9.11 16.82 5.62
CA SER A 643 -7.68 17.18 5.63
C SER A 643 -7.41 18.62 5.15
N PRO A 644 -7.76 19.64 5.95
CA PRO A 644 -7.71 21.03 5.51
C PRO A 644 -6.32 21.59 5.22
N PHE A 645 -5.25 21.12 5.88
CA PHE A 645 -3.89 21.56 5.54
C PHE A 645 -3.48 21.03 4.16
N PHE A 646 -3.72 19.74 3.89
CA PHE A 646 -3.49 19.13 2.59
C PHE A 646 -4.29 19.87 1.51
N SER A 647 -5.58 20.09 1.76
CA SER A 647 -6.47 20.85 0.88
C SER A 647 -5.96 22.27 0.62
N ALA A 648 -5.49 22.98 1.65
CA ALA A 648 -4.95 24.33 1.49
C ALA A 648 -3.76 24.39 0.53
N CYS A 649 -2.94 23.34 0.52
CA CYS A 649 -1.81 23.23 -0.37
C CYS A 649 -2.22 22.90 -1.82
N MET A 650 -3.42 22.38 -2.09
CA MET A 650 -3.91 22.12 -3.44
C MET A 650 -4.29 23.41 -4.17
N SER A 651 -4.22 23.40 -5.51
CA SER A 651 -4.43 24.60 -6.34
C SER A 651 -5.86 25.15 -6.32
N ASP A 652 -6.87 24.30 -6.09
CA ASP A 652 -8.28 24.66 -6.33
C ASP A 652 -9.14 24.70 -5.05
N CYS A 653 -8.70 24.08 -3.94
CA CYS A 653 -9.58 23.87 -2.78
C CYS A 653 -9.91 25.16 -2.03
N LEU A 654 -8.96 26.08 -1.86
CA LEU A 654 -9.20 27.38 -1.21
C LEU A 654 -10.14 28.27 -2.04
N GLU A 655 -9.94 28.31 -3.37
CA GLU A 655 -10.81 29.06 -4.29
C GLU A 655 -12.25 28.55 -4.23
N LYS A 656 -12.43 27.23 -4.20
CA LYS A 656 -13.72 26.57 -4.07
C LYS A 656 -14.27 26.54 -2.64
N ARG A 657 -13.48 26.95 -1.64
CA ARG A 657 -13.78 26.85 -0.20
C ARG A 657 -14.26 25.46 0.21
N LYS A 658 -13.64 24.41 -0.35
CA LYS A 658 -14.08 23.03 -0.20
C LYS A 658 -12.89 22.09 0.03
N ASP A 659 -13.00 21.24 1.04
CA ASP A 659 -11.98 20.24 1.37
C ASP A 659 -11.83 19.17 0.27
N PHE A 660 -10.62 18.64 0.11
CA PHE A 660 -10.31 17.61 -0.89
C PHE A 660 -11.10 16.31 -0.66
N THR A 661 -11.39 15.94 0.60
CA THR A 661 -12.24 14.76 0.92
C THR A 661 -13.66 14.94 0.42
N ALA A 662 -14.12 16.18 0.29
CA ALA A 662 -15.43 16.54 -0.23
C ALA A 662 -15.42 16.83 -1.74
N GLY A 663 -14.30 16.59 -2.43
CA GLY A 663 -14.15 16.86 -3.86
C GLY A 663 -13.70 18.28 -4.20
N GLY A 664 -12.93 18.94 -3.33
CA GLY A 664 -12.32 20.25 -3.59
C GLY A 664 -11.28 20.26 -4.71
N GLY A 665 -10.66 19.11 -5.02
CA GLY A 665 -9.69 18.97 -6.10
C GLY A 665 -10.27 19.38 -7.47
N ARG A 666 -9.39 19.76 -8.40
CA ARG A 666 -9.77 19.99 -9.81
C ARG A 666 -10.28 18.71 -10.46
N TYR A 667 -9.59 17.60 -10.17
CA TYR A 667 -9.95 16.26 -10.58
C TYR A 667 -10.10 15.39 -9.33
N ASN A 668 -11.06 14.46 -9.33
CA ASN A 668 -11.32 13.61 -8.17
C ASN A 668 -11.59 12.15 -8.58
N PRO A 669 -10.77 11.50 -9.44
CA PRO A 669 -11.05 10.15 -9.90
C PRO A 669 -10.79 9.08 -8.82
N HIS A 670 -11.38 7.91 -9.03
CA HIS A 670 -10.93 6.65 -8.43
C HIS A 670 -10.31 5.81 -9.55
N ALA A 671 -9.12 5.27 -9.38
CA ALA A 671 -8.62 4.23 -10.27
C ALA A 671 -9.45 2.95 -10.07
N LEU A 672 -9.68 2.21 -11.15
CA LEU A 672 -10.40 0.93 -11.14
C LEU A 672 -9.51 -0.17 -11.76
N PRO A 673 -8.47 -0.63 -11.03
CA PRO A 673 -7.63 -1.73 -11.49
C PRO A 673 -8.38 -3.05 -11.59
N MET A 674 -8.41 -3.61 -12.80
CA MET A 674 -8.95 -4.93 -13.09
C MET A 674 -7.85 -5.98 -13.01
N PHE A 675 -8.07 -6.99 -12.18
CA PHE A 675 -7.10 -8.04 -11.89
C PHE A 675 -7.48 -9.37 -12.53
N GLY A 676 -6.51 -10.00 -13.20
CA GLY A 676 -6.63 -11.31 -13.86
C GLY A 676 -7.04 -11.25 -15.33
N PHE A 677 -6.69 -10.16 -16.03
CA PHE A 677 -7.01 -9.95 -17.44
C PHE A 677 -6.56 -11.12 -18.33
N ALA A 678 -5.27 -11.48 -18.30
CA ALA A 678 -4.74 -12.55 -19.15
C ALA A 678 -5.46 -13.89 -18.92
N ASN A 679 -5.67 -14.27 -17.66
CA ASN A 679 -6.33 -15.52 -17.31
C ASN A 679 -7.79 -15.61 -17.81
N ILE A 680 -8.53 -14.49 -17.82
CA ILE A 680 -9.88 -14.45 -18.41
C ILE A 680 -9.81 -14.63 -19.93
N ILE A 681 -8.90 -13.92 -20.60
CA ILE A 681 -8.79 -14.02 -22.07
C ILE A 681 -8.43 -15.46 -22.46
N ASP A 682 -7.46 -16.07 -21.79
CA ASP A 682 -7.04 -17.44 -22.04
C ASP A 682 -8.18 -18.43 -21.81
N SER A 683 -8.94 -18.26 -20.73
CA SER A 683 -10.11 -19.10 -20.42
C SER A 683 -11.18 -19.01 -21.51
N LEU A 684 -11.46 -17.80 -22.01
CA LEU A 684 -12.43 -17.59 -23.09
C LEU A 684 -11.93 -18.14 -24.42
N LEU A 685 -10.63 -18.03 -24.74
CA LEU A 685 -10.03 -18.62 -25.94
C LEU A 685 -10.15 -20.14 -25.93
N VAL A 686 -9.85 -20.79 -24.81
CA VAL A 686 -9.99 -22.25 -24.68
C VAL A 686 -11.44 -22.69 -24.91
N ILE A 687 -12.40 -22.04 -24.24
CA ILE A 687 -13.82 -22.36 -24.38
C ILE A 687 -14.26 -22.16 -25.83
N ARG A 688 -13.93 -21.01 -26.43
CA ARG A 688 -14.26 -20.70 -27.82
C ARG A 688 -13.75 -21.79 -28.76
N LYS A 689 -12.46 -22.12 -28.62
CA LYS A 689 -11.76 -23.00 -29.55
C LYS A 689 -12.25 -24.43 -29.44
N LEU A 690 -12.14 -25.02 -28.25
CA LEU A 690 -12.39 -26.45 -28.05
C LEU A 690 -13.87 -26.79 -28.04
N CYS A 691 -14.73 -25.91 -27.51
CA CYS A 691 -16.14 -26.21 -27.35
C CYS A 691 -17.00 -25.80 -28.55
N PHE A 692 -16.68 -24.69 -29.21
CA PHE A 692 -17.58 -24.09 -30.21
C PHE A 692 -17.02 -24.05 -31.63
N GLU A 693 -15.71 -23.81 -31.80
CA GLU A 693 -15.09 -23.79 -33.14
C GLU A 693 -14.70 -25.19 -33.62
N THR A 694 -13.81 -25.88 -32.90
CA THR A 694 -13.35 -27.23 -33.28
C THR A 694 -14.27 -28.33 -32.79
N LYS A 695 -15.04 -28.07 -31.72
CA LYS A 695 -15.99 -29.00 -31.08
C LYS A 695 -15.34 -30.33 -30.68
N HIS A 696 -14.07 -30.29 -30.26
CA HIS A 696 -13.36 -31.46 -29.75
C HIS A 696 -13.96 -31.95 -28.42
N HIS A 697 -14.48 -31.02 -27.60
CA HIS A 697 -15.11 -31.29 -26.32
C HIS A 697 -16.41 -30.51 -26.21
N THR A 698 -17.37 -30.99 -25.43
CA THR A 698 -18.54 -30.18 -25.06
C THR A 698 -18.16 -29.17 -23.97
N LEU A 699 -18.94 -28.08 -23.84
CA LEU A 699 -18.75 -27.15 -22.73
C LEU A 699 -18.93 -27.85 -21.36
N THR A 700 -19.90 -28.75 -21.27
CA THR A 700 -20.14 -29.56 -20.07
C THR A 700 -18.94 -30.41 -19.67
N GLU A 701 -18.28 -31.08 -20.63
CA GLU A 701 -17.07 -31.87 -20.36
C GLU A 701 -15.91 -30.99 -19.90
N LEU A 702 -15.67 -29.85 -20.56
CA LEU A 702 -14.61 -28.92 -20.16
C LEU A 702 -14.84 -28.38 -18.74
N LEU A 703 -16.05 -27.91 -18.42
CA LEU A 703 -16.36 -27.39 -17.09
C LEU A 703 -16.35 -28.50 -16.02
N ALA A 704 -16.71 -29.74 -16.36
CA ALA A 704 -16.54 -30.88 -15.46
C ALA A 704 -15.06 -31.14 -15.14
N ALA A 705 -14.17 -31.07 -16.15
CA ALA A 705 -12.73 -31.19 -15.96
C ALA A 705 -12.17 -30.07 -15.06
N VAL A 706 -12.61 -28.83 -15.28
CA VAL A 706 -12.25 -27.68 -14.43
C VAL A 706 -12.71 -27.89 -12.99
N ARG A 707 -13.97 -28.32 -12.76
CA ARG A 707 -14.50 -28.65 -11.43
C ARG A 707 -13.75 -29.79 -10.75
N ALA A 708 -13.24 -30.75 -11.52
CA ALA A 708 -12.41 -31.83 -11.04
C ALA A 708 -10.95 -31.41 -10.76
N ASN A 709 -10.61 -30.13 -10.90
CA ASN A 709 -9.24 -29.62 -10.82
C ASN A 709 -8.31 -30.40 -11.77
N TRP A 710 -8.83 -30.76 -12.95
CA TRP A 710 -8.18 -31.55 -14.00
C TRP A 710 -7.87 -33.02 -13.67
N LYS A 711 -8.23 -33.51 -12.48
CA LYS A 711 -7.99 -34.89 -12.05
C LYS A 711 -8.84 -35.87 -12.86
N GLY A 712 -8.20 -36.81 -13.55
CA GLY A 712 -8.86 -37.76 -14.45
C GLY A 712 -9.17 -37.20 -15.85
N TYR A 713 -8.74 -35.97 -16.12
CA TYR A 713 -8.90 -35.27 -17.40
C TYR A 713 -7.53 -34.81 -17.95
N GLU A 714 -6.45 -35.50 -17.59
CA GLU A 714 -5.08 -35.13 -17.95
C GLU A 714 -4.85 -34.96 -19.48
N PRO A 715 -5.45 -35.79 -20.36
CA PRO A 715 -5.35 -35.56 -21.81
C PRO A 715 -6.02 -34.26 -22.27
N LEU A 716 -7.20 -33.95 -21.74
CA LEU A 716 -7.90 -32.69 -22.03
C LEU A 716 -7.10 -31.50 -21.49
N TRP A 717 -6.55 -31.60 -20.27
CA TRP A 717 -5.68 -30.57 -19.71
C TRP A 717 -4.47 -30.30 -20.61
N ALA A 718 -3.80 -31.35 -21.10
CA ALA A 718 -2.69 -31.20 -22.05
C ALA A 718 -3.10 -30.51 -23.36
N GLU A 719 -4.32 -30.78 -23.86
CA GLU A 719 -4.88 -30.11 -25.04
C GLU A 719 -5.18 -28.62 -24.75
N VAL A 720 -5.78 -28.31 -23.61
CA VAL A 720 -6.02 -26.92 -23.15
C VAL A 720 -4.74 -26.12 -23.13
N LEU A 721 -3.64 -26.68 -22.61
CA LEU A 721 -2.33 -26.01 -22.58
C LEU A 721 -1.73 -25.75 -23.97
N SER A 722 -2.24 -26.41 -25.02
CA SER A 722 -1.82 -26.21 -26.41
C SER A 722 -2.60 -25.11 -27.15
N MET A 723 -3.69 -24.60 -26.56
CA MET A 723 -4.55 -23.60 -27.18
C MET A 723 -3.90 -22.21 -27.30
N PRO A 724 -4.43 -21.34 -28.18
CA PRO A 724 -4.04 -19.93 -28.22
C PRO A 724 -4.24 -19.25 -26.87
N HIS A 725 -3.37 -18.30 -26.55
CA HIS A 725 -3.35 -17.56 -25.29
C HIS A 725 -2.91 -16.11 -25.50
N PHE A 726 -3.34 -15.21 -24.64
CA PHE A 726 -2.91 -13.84 -24.66
C PHE A 726 -1.39 -13.75 -24.49
N GLY A 727 -0.73 -13.04 -25.41
CA GLY A 727 0.74 -12.94 -25.46
C GLY A 727 1.40 -13.73 -26.58
N ASP A 728 0.67 -14.61 -27.28
CA ASP A 728 1.18 -15.36 -28.44
C ASP A 728 1.09 -14.65 -29.80
N ASN A 729 0.54 -13.44 -29.81
CA ASN A 729 0.35 -12.61 -31.00
C ASN A 729 -0.46 -13.27 -32.13
N THR A 730 -1.34 -14.21 -31.78
CA THR A 730 -2.28 -14.75 -32.76
C THR A 730 -3.40 -13.72 -33.04
N PRO A 731 -3.91 -13.64 -34.28
CA PRO A 731 -5.02 -12.71 -34.59
C PRO A 731 -6.27 -12.95 -33.73
N GLU A 732 -6.54 -14.21 -33.37
CA GLU A 732 -7.68 -14.59 -32.55
C GLU A 732 -7.54 -14.11 -31.09
N SER A 733 -6.37 -14.32 -30.47
CA SER A 733 -6.11 -13.87 -29.09
C SER A 733 -6.15 -12.35 -28.98
N ASN A 734 -5.49 -11.66 -29.91
CA ASN A 734 -5.47 -10.19 -29.96
C ASN A 734 -6.87 -9.59 -30.19
N ALA A 735 -7.69 -10.21 -31.04
CA ALA A 735 -9.05 -9.75 -31.30
C ALA A 735 -9.95 -9.89 -30.07
N LEU A 736 -9.87 -11.02 -29.36
CA LEU A 736 -10.68 -11.23 -28.15
C LEU A 736 -10.22 -10.34 -27.00
N ALA A 737 -8.91 -10.20 -26.78
CA ALA A 737 -8.35 -9.31 -25.77
C ALA A 737 -8.78 -7.86 -26.00
N ARG A 738 -8.71 -7.38 -27.25
CA ARG A 738 -9.19 -6.05 -27.63
C ARG A 738 -10.67 -5.88 -27.37
N ARG A 739 -11.50 -6.85 -27.80
CA ARG A 739 -12.95 -6.81 -27.56
C ARG A 739 -13.26 -6.67 -26.07
N PHE A 740 -12.67 -7.53 -25.24
CA PHE A 740 -12.92 -7.52 -23.79
C PHE A 740 -12.46 -6.21 -23.13
N HIS A 741 -11.30 -5.69 -23.52
CA HIS A 741 -10.80 -4.39 -23.06
C HIS A 741 -11.72 -3.23 -23.47
N ASP A 742 -12.14 -3.20 -24.74
CA ASP A 742 -13.03 -2.16 -25.27
C ASP A 742 -14.40 -2.21 -24.57
N ASP A 743 -14.96 -3.41 -24.40
CA ASP A 743 -16.22 -3.59 -23.71
C ASP A 743 -16.12 -3.14 -22.23
N LEU A 744 -15.04 -3.48 -21.52
CA LEU A 744 -14.80 -2.98 -20.15
C LEU A 744 -14.82 -1.45 -20.11
N TYR A 745 -14.06 -0.80 -20.98
CA TYR A 745 -14.01 0.67 -21.04
C TYR A 745 -15.38 1.29 -21.32
N GLU A 746 -16.10 0.79 -22.32
CA GLU A 746 -17.42 1.32 -22.68
C GLU A 746 -18.44 1.18 -21.55
N HIS A 747 -18.35 0.11 -20.75
CA HIS A 747 -19.28 -0.18 -19.66
C HIS A 747 -18.86 0.38 -18.29
N THR A 748 -17.67 0.97 -18.15
CA THR A 748 -17.23 1.61 -16.89
C THR A 748 -17.03 3.12 -16.99
N ARG A 749 -16.88 3.69 -18.19
CA ARG A 749 -16.57 5.12 -18.37
C ARG A 749 -17.67 6.08 -17.91
N ASP A 750 -18.91 5.61 -17.76
CA ASP A 750 -20.05 6.40 -17.27
C ASP A 750 -20.15 6.46 -15.74
N LEU A 751 -19.32 5.70 -15.04
CA LEU A 751 -19.37 5.62 -13.58
C LEU A 751 -18.82 6.90 -12.94
N VAL A 752 -19.57 7.39 -11.95
CA VAL A 752 -19.26 8.60 -11.19
C VAL A 752 -19.13 8.26 -9.71
N ASN A 753 -18.07 8.76 -9.07
CA ASN A 753 -17.80 8.53 -7.66
C ASN A 753 -18.46 9.59 -6.74
N GLU A 754 -18.33 9.40 -5.43
CA GLU A 754 -18.94 10.24 -4.39
C GLU A 754 -18.48 11.71 -4.40
N ARG A 755 -17.37 12.01 -5.09
CA ARG A 755 -16.80 13.37 -5.24
C ARG A 755 -17.15 14.01 -6.58
N GLY A 756 -17.94 13.34 -7.41
CA GLY A 756 -18.31 13.78 -8.76
C GLY A 756 -17.22 13.55 -9.82
N GLY A 757 -16.20 12.74 -9.52
CA GLY A 757 -15.17 12.32 -10.48
C GLY A 757 -15.48 10.97 -11.13
N THR A 758 -14.57 10.50 -11.99
CA THR A 758 -14.69 9.25 -12.75
C THR A 758 -14.17 8.03 -11.99
N PHE A 759 -14.50 6.83 -12.49
CA PHE A 759 -13.75 5.61 -12.22
C PHE A 759 -12.85 5.29 -13.43
N ASP A 760 -11.54 5.47 -13.28
CA ASP A 760 -10.57 5.36 -14.36
C ASP A 760 -10.05 3.92 -14.48
N LEU A 761 -10.39 3.26 -15.59
CA LEU A 761 -10.00 1.86 -15.86
C LEU A 761 -8.48 1.67 -15.83
N GLY A 762 -8.05 0.51 -15.36
CA GLY A 762 -6.66 0.16 -15.28
C GLY A 762 -6.37 -1.33 -15.11
N TYR A 763 -5.10 -1.73 -15.19
CA TYR A 763 -4.68 -3.13 -15.02
C TYR A 763 -3.36 -3.26 -14.25
N TRP A 764 -3.46 -3.47 -12.94
CA TRP A 764 -2.33 -3.82 -12.09
C TRP A 764 -2.84 -4.49 -10.80
N VAL A 765 -1.91 -5.09 -10.07
CA VAL A 765 -2.16 -5.79 -8.80
C VAL A 765 -0.87 -5.78 -8.01
N TYR A 766 -0.95 -5.73 -6.68
CA TYR A 766 0.22 -5.80 -5.81
C TYR A 766 0.60 -7.21 -5.49
N ARG A 767 0.12 -7.74 -4.38
CA ARG A 767 0.54 -9.04 -3.85
C ARG A 767 -0.58 -10.07 -3.93
N GLU A 768 -1.78 -9.61 -4.27
CA GLU A 768 -3.02 -10.37 -4.37
C GLU A 768 -2.95 -11.42 -5.48
N PHE A 769 -2.08 -11.25 -6.49
CA PHE A 769 -1.88 -12.29 -7.51
C PHE A 769 -1.44 -13.64 -6.95
N LYS A 770 -0.71 -13.61 -5.82
CA LYS A 770 -0.32 -14.80 -5.07
C LYS A 770 -1.39 -15.14 -4.03
N PHE A 771 -1.75 -14.21 -3.14
CA PHE A 771 -2.64 -14.50 -2.01
C PHE A 771 -4.08 -14.84 -2.40
N TRP A 772 -4.61 -14.23 -3.46
CA TRP A 772 -5.93 -14.59 -3.99
C TRP A 772 -5.82 -15.82 -4.89
N GLY A 773 -4.74 -15.95 -5.67
CA GLY A 773 -4.46 -17.13 -6.49
C GLY A 773 -4.46 -18.44 -5.69
N GLU A 774 -3.78 -18.44 -4.53
CA GLU A 774 -3.71 -19.57 -3.58
C GLU A 774 -5.08 -20.07 -3.09
N LYS A 775 -6.08 -19.18 -3.06
CA LYS A 775 -7.43 -19.49 -2.57
C LYS A 775 -8.44 -19.72 -3.69
N MET A 776 -7.99 -19.64 -4.94
CA MET A 776 -8.83 -19.70 -6.12
C MET A 776 -8.83 -21.12 -6.71
N LEU A 777 -9.99 -21.59 -7.15
CA LEU A 777 -10.25 -22.87 -7.82
C LEU A 777 -9.70 -22.90 -9.26
N ALA A 778 -9.62 -24.08 -9.84
CA ALA A 778 -9.19 -24.26 -11.23
C ALA A 778 -10.05 -23.46 -12.23
N THR A 779 -9.43 -23.08 -13.35
CA THR A 779 -10.03 -22.24 -14.40
C THR A 779 -9.77 -22.81 -15.80
N PRO A 780 -10.62 -22.49 -16.81
CA PRO A 780 -10.54 -23.07 -18.15
C PRO A 780 -9.22 -22.82 -18.89
N ASP A 781 -8.42 -21.83 -18.50
CA ASP A 781 -7.08 -21.58 -19.04
C ASP A 781 -6.06 -22.70 -18.72
N GLY A 782 -6.45 -23.73 -17.97
CA GLY A 782 -5.60 -24.86 -17.59
C GLY A 782 -4.93 -24.68 -16.23
N ARG A 783 -5.18 -23.57 -15.54
CA ARG A 783 -4.64 -23.32 -14.20
C ARG A 783 -5.31 -24.23 -13.16
N HIS A 784 -4.51 -24.76 -12.23
CA HIS A 784 -5.01 -25.56 -11.10
C HIS A 784 -5.46 -24.68 -9.92
N THR A 785 -6.23 -25.28 -9.02
CA THR A 785 -6.59 -24.69 -7.73
C THR A 785 -5.32 -24.33 -6.94
N GLY A 786 -5.22 -23.08 -6.51
CA GLY A 786 -4.10 -22.56 -5.72
C GLY A 786 -2.91 -22.02 -6.52
N ASP A 787 -2.92 -22.13 -7.85
CA ASP A 787 -1.86 -21.55 -8.69
C ASP A 787 -1.96 -20.02 -8.71
N VAL A 788 -0.79 -19.38 -8.85
CA VAL A 788 -0.65 -17.93 -8.97
C VAL A 788 -1.29 -17.37 -10.24
N LEU A 789 -1.79 -16.14 -10.15
CA LEU A 789 -2.42 -15.42 -11.25
C LEU A 789 -1.42 -14.49 -11.98
N ALA A 790 -1.83 -13.99 -13.15
CA ALA A 790 -1.03 -13.06 -13.94
C ALA A 790 -0.93 -11.65 -13.32
N HIS A 791 0.17 -10.94 -13.59
CA HIS A 791 0.37 -9.57 -13.09
C HIS A 791 -0.15 -8.52 -14.08
N GLY A 792 -1.13 -7.70 -13.69
CA GLY A 792 -1.63 -6.61 -14.56
C GLY A 792 -2.02 -7.10 -15.97
N ILE A 793 -1.41 -6.53 -17.01
CA ILE A 793 -1.55 -6.95 -18.43
C ILE A 793 -0.44 -7.91 -18.89
N THR A 794 0.33 -8.47 -17.97
CA THR A 794 1.34 -9.48 -18.30
C THR A 794 0.64 -10.79 -18.70
N PRO A 795 1.07 -11.46 -19.78
CA PRO A 795 0.59 -12.80 -20.11
C PRO A 795 0.65 -13.78 -18.94
N SER A 796 -0.28 -14.73 -18.92
CA SER A 796 -0.32 -15.79 -17.91
C SER A 796 0.93 -16.67 -18.02
N ARG A 797 1.42 -17.15 -16.87
CA ARG A 797 2.56 -18.09 -16.82
C ARG A 797 2.16 -19.55 -17.02
N VAL A 798 0.87 -19.83 -17.21
CA VAL A 798 0.36 -21.18 -17.53
C VAL A 798 1.02 -21.71 -18.81
N ARG A 799 1.34 -20.81 -19.75
CA ARG A 799 2.09 -21.13 -20.95
C ARG A 799 3.34 -20.28 -21.07
N ARG A 800 4.42 -20.91 -21.54
CA ARG A 800 5.70 -20.22 -21.79
C ARG A 800 5.65 -19.54 -23.16
N ILE A 801 5.92 -18.24 -23.19
CA ILE A 801 6.09 -17.46 -24.42
C ILE A 801 7.60 -17.32 -24.69
N ASN A 802 8.04 -17.74 -25.88
CA ASN A 802 9.47 -17.86 -26.17
C ASN A 802 10.13 -16.54 -26.61
N ASP A 803 9.36 -15.53 -27.00
CA ASP A 803 9.86 -14.25 -27.48
C ASP A 803 9.07 -13.06 -26.92
N ILE A 804 9.78 -11.96 -26.67
CA ILE A 804 9.19 -10.75 -26.11
C ILE A 804 8.31 -9.99 -27.12
N THR A 805 8.63 -10.09 -28.41
CA THR A 805 7.94 -9.37 -29.48
C THR A 805 6.47 -9.79 -29.55
N SER A 806 6.18 -11.08 -29.42
CA SER A 806 4.81 -11.58 -29.39
C SER A 806 4.01 -11.02 -28.21
N THR A 807 4.64 -10.91 -27.04
CA THR A 807 4.02 -10.29 -25.87
C THR A 807 3.73 -8.81 -26.11
N ILE A 808 4.72 -8.04 -26.59
CA ILE A 808 4.54 -6.61 -26.87
C ILE A 808 3.43 -6.38 -27.91
N ASN A 809 3.43 -7.12 -29.02
CA ASN A 809 2.41 -6.99 -30.05
C ASN A 809 1.01 -7.36 -29.54
N SER A 810 0.90 -8.37 -28.68
CA SER A 810 -0.38 -8.76 -28.09
C SER A 810 -0.94 -7.68 -27.18
N VAL A 811 -0.07 -7.09 -26.34
CA VAL A 811 -0.48 -5.99 -25.45
C VAL A 811 -0.78 -4.71 -26.25
N ALA A 812 -0.01 -4.43 -27.31
CA ALA A 812 -0.24 -3.30 -28.21
C ALA A 812 -1.55 -3.40 -29.00
N ALA A 813 -2.19 -4.58 -29.01
CA ALA A 813 -3.55 -4.72 -29.53
C ALA A 813 -4.60 -4.01 -28.67
N LEU A 814 -4.28 -3.66 -27.43
CA LEU A 814 -5.15 -2.93 -26.50
C LEU A 814 -4.90 -1.42 -26.66
N ASP A 815 -5.97 -0.63 -26.79
CA ASP A 815 -5.86 0.84 -26.76
C ASP A 815 -5.71 1.33 -25.32
N LEU A 816 -4.50 1.22 -24.76
CA LEU A 816 -4.24 1.60 -23.37
C LEU A 816 -4.37 3.12 -23.11
N THR A 817 -4.60 3.94 -24.14
CA THR A 817 -5.03 5.33 -23.91
C THR A 817 -6.42 5.43 -23.30
N LYS A 818 -7.17 4.32 -23.22
CA LYS A 818 -8.44 4.18 -22.48
C LYS A 818 -8.24 3.93 -20.99
N CYS A 819 -7.01 3.66 -20.54
CA CYS A 819 -6.69 3.33 -19.15
C CYS A 819 -6.05 4.51 -18.43
N ALA A 820 -6.83 5.53 -18.06
CA ALA A 820 -6.32 6.64 -17.25
C ALA A 820 -5.89 6.21 -15.84
N GLY A 821 -6.30 5.02 -15.39
CA GLY A 821 -5.81 4.42 -14.18
C GLY A 821 -4.35 3.96 -14.27
N ASN A 822 -3.79 3.78 -15.47
CA ASN A 822 -2.48 3.17 -15.82
C ASN A 822 -2.57 1.68 -16.24
N SER A 823 -1.47 0.98 -16.52
CA SER A 823 -1.44 -0.46 -16.81
C SER A 823 -0.01 -0.97 -16.70
N LEU A 824 0.18 -2.09 -16.01
CA LEU A 824 1.50 -2.67 -15.71
C LEU A 824 1.81 -3.87 -16.60
N LEU A 825 2.96 -3.82 -17.28
CA LEU A 825 3.61 -4.97 -17.91
C LEU A 825 4.90 -5.35 -17.16
N ASN A 826 5.00 -6.60 -16.71
CA ASN A 826 6.21 -7.18 -16.10
C ASN A 826 6.99 -8.02 -17.13
N ILE A 827 8.26 -7.70 -17.31
CA ILE A 827 9.17 -8.39 -18.23
C ILE A 827 10.43 -8.84 -17.49
N ILE A 828 10.88 -10.07 -17.76
CA ILE A 828 12.19 -10.56 -17.34
C ILE A 828 12.99 -10.89 -18.60
N LEU A 829 14.11 -10.19 -18.79
CA LEU A 829 15.09 -10.45 -19.84
C LEU A 829 16.23 -11.32 -19.28
N PRO A 830 16.89 -12.14 -20.12
CA PRO A 830 18.07 -12.89 -19.69
C PRO A 830 19.22 -11.92 -19.38
N GLY A 831 19.80 -12.02 -18.18
CA GLY A 831 20.93 -11.18 -17.74
C GLY A 831 22.12 -11.21 -18.70
N ASN A 832 22.40 -12.38 -19.29
CA ASN A 832 23.47 -12.56 -20.27
C ASN A 832 22.96 -12.27 -21.70
N GLY A 833 23.56 -11.29 -22.37
CA GLY A 833 23.35 -11.02 -23.81
C GLY A 833 22.48 -9.81 -24.14
N VAL A 834 21.94 -9.10 -23.14
CA VAL A 834 21.27 -7.82 -23.34
C VAL A 834 22.31 -6.69 -23.28
N SER A 835 22.61 -6.08 -24.42
CA SER A 835 23.47 -4.89 -24.45
C SER A 835 22.67 -3.63 -24.07
N PRO A 836 23.32 -2.58 -23.55
CA PRO A 836 22.66 -1.28 -23.31
C PRO A 836 21.92 -0.76 -24.54
N HIS A 837 22.51 -0.92 -25.73
CA HIS A 837 21.88 -0.51 -26.98
C HIS A 837 20.61 -1.31 -27.28
N LEU A 838 20.64 -2.64 -27.13
CA LEU A 838 19.48 -3.48 -27.39
C LEU A 838 18.33 -3.18 -26.41
N LEU A 839 18.67 -2.96 -25.13
CA LEU A 839 17.68 -2.60 -24.12
C LEU A 839 17.02 -1.24 -24.45
N ALA A 840 17.82 -0.22 -24.78
CA ALA A 840 17.29 1.08 -25.19
C ALA A 840 16.37 1.00 -26.43
N GLN A 841 16.67 0.12 -27.40
CA GLN A 841 15.78 -0.10 -28.55
C GLN A 841 14.48 -0.80 -28.16
N PHE A 842 14.55 -1.77 -27.24
CA PHE A 842 13.37 -2.43 -26.70
C PHE A 842 12.46 -1.43 -25.97
N GLU A 843 13.03 -0.56 -25.13
CA GLU A 843 12.28 0.48 -24.41
C GLU A 843 11.59 1.42 -25.38
N ARG A 844 12.27 1.90 -26.43
CA ARG A 844 11.64 2.73 -27.47
C ARG A 844 10.51 2.01 -28.20
N ALA A 845 10.69 0.73 -28.53
CA ALA A 845 9.65 -0.07 -29.16
C ALA A 845 8.43 -0.23 -28.23
N PHE A 846 8.65 -0.43 -26.92
CA PHE A 846 7.59 -0.41 -25.91
C PHE A 846 6.86 0.93 -25.90
N ALA A 847 7.60 2.05 -25.96
CA ALA A 847 7.00 3.38 -25.97
C ALA A 847 6.18 3.66 -27.23
N ASP A 848 6.70 3.31 -28.40
CA ASP A 848 6.03 3.47 -29.70
C ASP A 848 4.78 2.57 -29.81
N ALA A 849 4.82 1.38 -29.19
CA ALA A 849 3.67 0.49 -29.03
C ALA A 849 2.59 1.03 -28.08
N LYS A 850 2.76 2.24 -27.53
CA LYS A 850 1.81 2.93 -26.63
C LYS A 850 1.42 2.08 -25.41
N LEU A 851 2.40 1.38 -24.85
CA LEU A 851 2.25 0.70 -23.56
C LEU A 851 2.54 1.66 -22.41
N GLN A 852 1.92 1.51 -21.23
CA GLN A 852 1.97 2.56 -20.20
C GLN A 852 3.12 2.43 -19.20
N LEU A 853 3.22 1.31 -18.46
CA LEU A 853 4.27 1.13 -17.45
C LEU A 853 4.97 -0.21 -17.60
N LEU A 854 6.31 -0.16 -17.61
CA LEU A 854 7.18 -1.32 -17.73
C LEU A 854 7.94 -1.56 -16.41
N GLN A 855 7.79 -2.76 -15.87
CA GLN A 855 8.64 -3.31 -14.83
C GLN A 855 9.60 -4.31 -15.45
N LEU A 856 10.89 -4.04 -15.32
CA LEU A 856 11.92 -4.80 -16.00
C LEU A 856 12.87 -5.46 -15.01
N ASN A 857 13.13 -6.75 -15.22
CA ASN A 857 14.26 -7.46 -14.63
C ASN A 857 15.23 -7.92 -15.72
N CYS A 858 16.52 -7.96 -15.40
CA CYS A 858 17.55 -8.55 -16.24
C CYS A 858 18.32 -9.59 -15.43
N VAL A 859 17.87 -10.85 -15.48
CA VAL A 859 18.41 -11.93 -14.64
C VAL A 859 18.21 -13.28 -15.32
N SER A 860 19.13 -14.22 -15.12
CA SER A 860 18.99 -15.58 -15.67
C SER A 860 18.42 -16.57 -14.65
N LYS A 861 17.73 -17.62 -15.12
CA LYS A 861 17.27 -18.70 -14.24
C LYS A 861 18.43 -19.39 -13.51
N ALA A 862 19.58 -19.54 -14.17
CA ALA A 862 20.77 -20.12 -13.58
C ALA A 862 21.30 -19.28 -12.41
N GLU A 863 21.33 -17.96 -12.57
CA GLU A 863 21.72 -17.00 -11.54
C GLU A 863 20.76 -17.01 -10.34
N LEU A 864 19.44 -17.04 -10.57
CA LEU A 864 18.46 -17.16 -9.47
C LEU A 864 18.62 -18.48 -8.69
N LEU A 865 18.87 -19.59 -9.40
CA LEU A 865 19.10 -20.89 -8.78
C LEU A 865 20.43 -20.95 -8.02
N ASP A 866 21.46 -20.24 -8.50
CA ASP A 866 22.75 -20.09 -7.81
C ASP A 866 22.59 -19.20 -6.57
N ALA A 867 21.88 -18.08 -6.66
CA ALA A 867 21.57 -17.20 -5.54
C ALA A 867 20.80 -17.90 -4.41
N ARG A 868 19.95 -18.88 -4.75
CA ARG A 868 19.27 -19.72 -3.75
C ARG A 868 20.22 -20.70 -3.05
N LYS A 869 21.24 -21.21 -3.74
CA LYS A 869 22.21 -22.17 -3.19
C LYS A 869 23.36 -21.48 -2.45
N HIS A 870 23.76 -20.31 -2.92
CA HIS A 870 24.92 -19.55 -2.50
C HIS A 870 24.55 -18.09 -2.20
N PRO A 871 23.59 -17.82 -1.30
CA PRO A 871 23.10 -16.46 -1.04
C PRO A 871 24.21 -15.49 -0.64
N GLU A 872 25.29 -15.97 -0.02
CA GLU A 872 26.48 -15.18 0.33
C GLU A 872 27.18 -14.52 -0.85
N LYS A 873 26.99 -15.05 -2.07
CA LYS A 873 27.58 -14.52 -3.31
C LYS A 873 26.68 -13.54 -4.05
N HIS A 874 25.41 -13.42 -3.64
CA HIS A 874 24.35 -12.71 -4.38
C HIS A 874 23.64 -11.65 -3.53
N GLN A 875 24.35 -11.05 -2.57
CA GLN A 875 23.78 -10.04 -1.65
C GLN A 875 23.30 -8.76 -2.34
N ASP A 876 23.86 -8.47 -3.53
CA ASP A 876 23.53 -7.29 -4.34
C ASP A 876 22.44 -7.57 -5.40
N LEU A 877 21.99 -8.82 -5.56
CA LEU A 877 20.95 -9.19 -6.53
C LEU A 877 19.58 -8.66 -6.05
N VAL A 878 19.06 -7.65 -6.74
CA VAL A 878 17.77 -7.03 -6.41
C VAL A 878 16.79 -7.27 -7.55
N VAL A 879 15.68 -7.93 -7.22
CA VAL A 879 14.62 -8.26 -8.18
C VAL A 879 13.40 -7.37 -7.98
N ARG A 880 12.76 -7.02 -9.09
CA ARG A 880 11.47 -6.33 -9.12
C ARG A 880 10.35 -7.38 -9.09
N VAL A 881 9.68 -7.51 -7.95
CA VAL A 881 8.64 -8.53 -7.71
C VAL A 881 7.32 -8.15 -8.39
N CYS A 882 6.47 -7.34 -7.76
CA CYS A 882 5.32 -6.73 -8.43
C CYS A 882 4.95 -5.48 -7.65
N GLY A 883 5.29 -4.32 -8.19
CA GLY A 883 5.12 -3.05 -7.48
C GLY A 883 6.26 -2.71 -6.53
N PHE A 884 7.12 -3.65 -6.13
CA PHE A 884 8.25 -3.43 -5.23
C PHE A 884 9.53 -4.15 -5.66
N SER A 885 10.66 -3.72 -5.10
CA SER A 885 11.99 -4.29 -5.33
C SER A 885 12.54 -4.83 -4.02
N ALA A 886 13.19 -5.99 -4.05
CA ALA A 886 13.79 -6.59 -2.86
C ALA A 886 15.05 -7.35 -3.22
N LYS A 887 15.96 -7.50 -2.24
CA LYS A 887 17.07 -8.44 -2.37
C LYS A 887 16.50 -9.84 -2.57
N PHE A 888 16.91 -10.54 -3.62
CA PHE A 888 16.40 -11.88 -3.92
C PHE A 888 16.65 -12.85 -2.75
N VAL A 889 17.81 -12.71 -2.10
CA VAL A 889 18.20 -13.51 -0.93
C VAL A 889 17.39 -13.23 0.33
N ALA A 890 16.71 -12.07 0.41
CA ALA A 890 15.82 -11.72 1.50
C ALA A 890 14.39 -12.24 1.29
N LEU A 891 14.04 -12.68 0.08
CA LEU A 891 12.74 -13.30 -0.19
C LEU A 891 12.62 -14.66 0.52
N SER A 892 11.43 -14.98 1.05
CA SER A 892 11.16 -16.35 1.52
C SER A 892 11.27 -17.35 0.37
N PRO A 893 11.53 -18.65 0.66
CA PRO A 893 11.59 -19.69 -0.37
C PRO A 893 10.37 -19.69 -1.30
N GLU A 894 9.16 -19.46 -0.77
CA GLU A 894 7.94 -19.41 -1.59
C GLU A 894 7.92 -18.23 -2.57
N TRP A 895 8.48 -17.07 -2.17
CA TRP A 895 8.60 -15.90 -3.06
C TRP A 895 9.72 -16.09 -4.09
N GLN A 896 10.83 -16.75 -3.71
CA GLN A 896 11.88 -17.12 -4.65
C GLN A 896 11.35 -18.08 -5.72
N ASP A 897 10.59 -19.11 -5.31
CA ASP A 897 9.99 -20.07 -6.22
C ASP A 897 8.97 -19.40 -7.16
N GLU A 898 8.11 -18.52 -6.63
CA GLU A 898 7.19 -17.72 -7.45
C GLU A 898 7.96 -16.90 -8.49
N PHE A 899 9.03 -16.21 -8.10
CA PHE A 899 9.81 -15.38 -9.01
C PHE A 899 10.53 -16.22 -10.08
N ILE A 900 11.14 -17.33 -9.69
CA ILE A 900 11.83 -18.27 -10.59
C ILE A 900 10.86 -18.90 -11.60
N SER A 901 9.58 -19.05 -11.24
CA SER A 901 8.57 -19.67 -12.11
C SER A 901 8.12 -18.74 -13.26
N ARG A 902 8.48 -17.46 -13.23
CA ARG A 902 8.04 -16.46 -14.21
C ARG A 902 8.70 -16.70 -15.56
N ASN A 903 8.05 -16.19 -16.61
CA ASN A 903 8.59 -16.28 -17.96
C ASN A 903 9.82 -15.37 -18.11
N ILE A 904 10.92 -15.92 -18.65
CA ILE A 904 12.14 -15.18 -19.00
C ILE A 904 12.21 -15.16 -20.53
N TYR A 905 12.09 -13.98 -21.12
CA TYR A 905 11.96 -13.78 -22.56
C TYR A 905 13.32 -13.82 -23.25
N GLY A 906 13.69 -14.97 -23.79
CA GLY A 906 14.94 -15.20 -24.51
C GLY A 906 15.29 -16.69 -24.57
N LYS A 907 16.21 -17.08 -25.46
CA LYS A 907 16.68 -18.47 -25.52
C LYS A 907 17.39 -18.79 -24.21
N THR A 908 16.76 -19.62 -23.37
CA THR A 908 17.47 -20.37 -22.34
C THR A 908 18.41 -21.32 -23.06
N SER A 909 19.72 -21.02 -23.02
CA SER A 909 20.79 -21.90 -23.49
C SER A 909 20.70 -23.27 -22.86
#